data_AF-A0A960XRI6-F1
#
_entry.id   AF-A0A960XRI6-F1
#
_cell.length_a   1.000
_cell.length_b   1.000
_cell.length_c   1.000
_cell.angle_alpha   90.00
_cell.angle_beta   90.00
_cell.angle_gamma   90.00
#
_symmetry.space_group_name_H-M   'P 1'
#
loop_
_entity.id
_entity.type
_entity.pdbx_description
1 polymer ?
#
loop_
_entity_poly.entity_id
_entity_poly.type
_entity_poly.pdbx_seq_one_letter_code
_entity_poly.pdbx_strand_id
1 'polypeptide(L)'
;MRHHFLIALGISSLISAAFAITPTVLRCENRIDPHGIDVANPRLSWILDAGKQSAYQIVVDGVWDSGKVTSDQSVAVEYAGPALESQTRYDWRVRVWDTDDNVGEWSPDGRFVTGVLGQPWQGKWIAGEYGATASKGIGYHAGETTVDEIKWVQVDLGTSMPVEAVVLDSLRHQELDGFGYPLRYRIEGSDDPGFATSVMIADLTAADAPNPGNNAVTHPANATIRYVRVTATKLYPWNSNFIFALSEMRVISGGSNAALGAPVSFKDTVDNYGWHHEALTAGYGSAPQRLPVFKRGLAIEKQVEEAVLSISGLGHYELFLNGNKVGDDLLAPGWSNYRKTCLYDTFDLTQQLTQGNHEFRVMLGNGFFNIPGGRYVKLQTSFGQPMLTMQMRIRFTDGTEQTLISDESWQTANSPITFSCVYGGEDYDARIEALLEDSSAWSPVNVIDGPGGALTGLSQAADPIGAIETLQPVSVNTISPNLIVYDLGQNVSFMPRLTVTGVAGASVKMIPAELLAGDGRINDPMCGGNSYYTYTLKGAEGGETWFPQFFYRGGRYLQVELSAPDGMALPEIQSLESVVVHSKARPTGDFECSNELFNRIRNLIRWAQRSNLMSVISDCPHREKLGWLEQYHLHGYALRHEWDMASIYVKGMADMAQAQLENGLVPDIAPEYTIFGGGFRDSPEWGSSFVIVPWQQYEYTGDTSLLETYFEGMKRYCDYLESRSLDLIVSHGLGDWYDIGPNPPGISQLTPLEVTATAYFFRCADIISRAATLLGKTEDAARYGTLASQIRAAFNARFWNEDAGIFSTGSQCANAVPHVMGIAEPHMRDRALDAIVRDVQEKGLTAGDVGFHYLLRALYEGGRSDVIYTMNNQSDRPGYGYQLAQGATALTEAWNAETRSSHNHFMLGHITEWLYAGLGGIKPDPSAPGWKKFIIKPAVVGDLTWVRTHYDSPYGRIVSNWRKENGRFILDATIPANSTATVVLPDGSSHQVDPGAHQWTIDLPIPPRTSQILLEDDFDSPNYRAEAFNDTLDVDQSGALAPSPYTITTAGEDWQAQHGNGGELILVGDAGYAATAALNQDFALPANEFDLPLSIQVDVRLAD
;
A
#
# COMPACT_ATOMS: atom_id res chain seq x y z
N MET A 1 52.97 -14.29 57.12
CA MET A 1 52.73 -14.77 55.75
C MET A 1 51.23 -14.93 55.56
N ARG A 2 50.68 -14.29 54.51
CA ARG A 2 49.33 -14.46 53.92
C ARG A 2 48.09 -14.23 54.80
N HIS A 3 47.61 -12.97 54.72
CA HIS A 3 46.24 -12.54 54.39
C HIS A 3 45.06 -13.40 54.87
N HIS A 4 44.39 -12.94 55.92
CA HIS A 4 42.94 -13.05 56.14
C HIS A 4 42.48 -11.65 56.59
N PHE A 5 41.71 -10.94 55.76
CA PHE A 5 40.99 -9.75 56.21
C PHE A 5 39.52 -10.12 56.38
N LEU A 6 39.12 -10.12 57.65
CA LEU A 6 37.76 -10.31 58.12
C LEU A 6 36.90 -9.11 57.74
N ILE A 7 35.70 -9.46 57.28
CA ILE A 7 34.56 -8.61 57.01
C ILE A 7 34.10 -7.93 58.31
N ALA A 8 33.91 -6.62 58.28
CA ALA A 8 33.11 -5.89 59.25
C ALA A 8 32.08 -5.04 58.51
N LEU A 9 30.81 -5.29 58.82
CA LEU A 9 29.63 -4.57 58.35
C LEU A 9 29.77 -3.06 58.60
N GLY A 10 29.53 -2.27 57.56
CA GLY A 10 29.15 -0.86 57.63
C GLY A 10 27.82 -0.67 56.92
N ILE A 11 26.78 -0.37 57.69
CA ILE A 11 25.46 0.02 57.20
C ILE A 11 25.61 1.38 56.52
N SER A 12 25.47 1.41 55.18
CA SER A 12 25.21 2.65 54.44
C SER A 12 23.75 2.66 54.02
N SER A 13 22.96 3.46 54.72
CA SER A 13 21.66 3.94 54.29
C SER A 13 21.84 4.76 53.00
N LEU A 14 21.60 4.11 51.85
CA LEU A 14 21.40 4.77 50.57
C LEU A 14 20.05 5.48 50.62
N ILE A 15 20.08 6.80 50.80
CA ILE A 15 18.95 7.66 50.44
C ILE A 15 18.84 7.55 48.92
N SER A 16 17.84 6.83 48.45
CA SER A 16 17.41 6.88 47.05
C SER A 16 16.98 8.32 46.78
N ALA A 17 17.77 9.08 46.03
CA ALA A 17 17.29 10.33 45.45
C ALA A 17 16.18 9.94 44.47
N ALA A 18 14.92 10.21 44.84
CA ALA A 18 13.80 10.06 43.92
C ALA A 18 14.07 11.01 42.74
N PHE A 19 14.35 10.44 41.57
CA PHE A 19 14.44 11.21 40.33
C PHE A 19 13.06 11.85 40.07
N ALA A 20 13.05 13.15 39.78
CA ALA A 20 11.83 13.87 39.44
C ALA A 20 11.32 13.39 38.08
N ILE A 21 10.01 13.11 38.00
CA ILE A 21 9.34 12.70 36.76
C ILE A 21 9.56 13.75 35.65
N THR A 22 9.95 13.31 34.46
CA THR A 22 10.32 14.22 33.36
C THR A 22 9.68 13.78 32.04
N PRO A 23 9.00 14.68 31.30
CA PRO A 23 8.57 14.40 29.94
C PRO A 23 9.77 14.44 28.97
N THR A 24 9.89 13.42 28.10
CA THR A 24 11.10 13.17 27.30
C THR A 24 10.89 13.19 25.79
N VAL A 25 9.71 12.84 25.31
CA VAL A 25 9.38 12.87 23.88
C VAL A 25 8.14 13.70 23.69
N LEU A 26 8.29 14.85 23.02
CA LEU A 26 7.19 15.75 22.71
C LEU A 26 6.69 15.53 21.29
N ARG A 27 5.37 15.61 21.11
CA ARG A 27 4.73 15.50 19.80
C ARG A 27 3.61 16.52 19.64
N CYS A 28 3.49 17.06 18.44
CA CYS A 28 2.36 17.87 17.98
C CYS A 28 1.68 17.12 16.83
N GLU A 29 0.36 16.89 16.92
CA GLU A 29 -0.39 16.07 15.93
C GLU A 29 0.31 14.73 15.63
N ASN A 30 0.72 14.03 16.69
CA ASN A 30 1.45 12.75 16.71
C ASN A 30 2.85 12.75 16.06
N ARG A 31 3.40 13.92 15.70
CA ARG A 31 4.70 14.05 15.05
C ARG A 31 5.70 14.82 15.91
N ILE A 32 6.98 14.51 15.75
CA ILE A 32 8.08 15.24 16.39
C ILE A 32 8.43 16.42 15.50
N ASP A 33 8.41 17.62 16.06
CA ASP A 33 8.76 18.88 15.39
C ASP A 33 8.16 19.07 13.98
N PRO A 34 6.83 18.88 13.79
CA PRO A 34 6.22 18.88 12.47
C PRO A 34 6.20 20.27 11.81
N HIS A 35 6.27 20.28 10.48
CA HIS A 35 6.07 21.47 9.66
C HIS A 35 4.75 21.41 8.89
N GLY A 36 4.00 22.51 8.88
CA GLY A 36 2.75 22.62 8.13
C GLY A 36 1.51 22.23 8.93
N ILE A 37 1.52 22.43 10.25
CA ILE A 37 0.34 22.26 11.10
C ILE A 37 -0.73 23.27 10.71
N ASP A 38 -1.81 22.78 10.11
CA ASP A 38 -2.92 23.57 9.57
C ASP A 38 -4.24 23.36 10.35
N VAL A 39 -4.14 22.77 11.55
CA VAL A 39 -5.22 22.73 12.54
C VAL A 39 -5.09 23.93 13.48
N ALA A 40 -6.19 24.63 13.75
CA ALA A 40 -6.18 25.83 14.59
C ALA A 40 -5.80 25.55 16.06
N ASN A 41 -6.25 24.41 16.59
CA ASN A 41 -5.94 23.94 17.93
C ASN A 41 -5.20 22.61 17.84
N PRO A 42 -3.88 22.61 17.62
CA PRO A 42 -3.13 21.38 17.51
C PRO A 42 -3.08 20.63 18.84
N ARG A 43 -2.96 19.31 18.77
CA ARG A 43 -2.91 18.41 19.92
C ARG A 43 -1.48 18.07 20.28
N LEU A 44 -1.15 18.25 21.55
CA LEU A 44 0.17 18.08 22.13
C LEU A 44 0.21 16.78 22.94
N SER A 45 1.28 16.01 22.80
CA SER A 45 1.48 14.75 23.54
C SER A 45 2.89 14.65 24.08
N TRP A 46 3.05 13.94 25.19
CA TRP A 46 4.35 13.68 25.80
C TRP A 46 4.48 12.27 26.40
N ILE A 47 5.68 11.69 26.27
CA ILE A 47 6.06 10.45 26.93
C ILE A 47 6.86 10.78 28.20
N LEU A 48 6.56 10.08 29.29
CA LEU A 48 7.23 10.23 30.58
C LEU A 48 8.34 9.18 30.75
N ASP A 49 9.41 9.54 31.45
CA ASP A 49 10.52 8.64 31.75
C ASP A 49 10.17 7.56 32.80
N ALA A 50 9.39 7.94 33.82
CA ALA A 50 8.98 7.06 34.91
C ALA A 50 7.68 7.54 35.58
N GLY A 51 7.13 6.70 36.47
CA GLY A 51 6.04 7.10 37.37
C GLY A 51 4.68 7.30 36.69
N LYS A 52 3.79 8.02 37.38
CA LYS A 52 2.45 8.40 36.93
C LYS A 52 2.28 9.90 37.15
N GLN A 53 1.55 10.56 36.26
CA GLN A 53 1.24 11.99 36.42
C GLN A 53 -0.14 12.21 37.05
N SER A 54 -0.30 13.34 37.73
CA SER A 54 -1.57 13.83 38.30
C SER A 54 -1.97 15.20 37.73
N ALA A 55 -1.01 15.96 37.22
CA ALA A 55 -1.20 17.26 36.60
C ALA A 55 -0.09 17.57 35.59
N TYR A 56 -0.34 18.53 34.71
CA TYR A 56 0.64 19.05 33.76
C TYR A 56 0.62 20.58 33.68
N GLN A 57 1.65 21.17 33.10
CA GLN A 57 1.69 22.57 32.67
C GLN A 57 2.44 22.66 31.35
N ILE A 58 1.79 23.24 30.34
CA ILE A 58 2.33 23.49 29.00
C ILE A 58 2.66 24.97 28.87
N VAL A 59 3.80 25.28 28.28
CA VAL A 59 4.20 26.63 27.88
C VAL A 59 4.55 26.62 26.40
N VAL A 60 3.91 27.50 25.63
CA VAL A 60 4.30 27.86 24.25
C VAL A 60 4.93 29.24 24.32
N ASP A 61 6.21 29.33 23.96
CA ASP A 61 7.05 30.47 24.31
C ASP A 61 6.52 31.79 23.75
N GLY A 62 6.32 32.76 24.65
CA GLY A 62 5.79 34.09 24.32
C GLY A 62 4.30 34.13 23.95
N VAL A 63 3.60 32.99 23.96
CA VAL A 63 2.23 32.87 23.41
C VAL A 63 1.23 32.35 24.44
N TRP A 64 1.55 31.25 25.14
CA TRP A 64 0.59 30.59 26.02
C TRP A 64 1.26 29.91 27.23
N ASP A 65 0.60 29.95 28.38
CA ASP A 65 0.92 29.18 29.57
C ASP A 65 -0.39 28.61 30.13
N SER A 66 -0.52 27.29 30.20
CA SER A 66 -1.73 26.64 30.69
C SER A 66 -1.93 26.79 32.20
N GLY A 67 -0.87 27.17 32.94
CA GLY A 67 -0.80 26.93 34.38
C GLY A 67 -0.85 25.44 34.71
N LYS A 68 -0.96 25.10 36.00
CA LYS A 68 -1.13 23.72 36.46
C LYS A 68 -2.55 23.23 36.16
N VAL A 69 -2.68 22.26 35.26
CA VAL A 69 -3.94 21.59 34.91
C VAL A 69 -3.97 20.22 35.59
N THR A 70 -4.97 19.97 36.43
CA THR A 70 -5.15 18.68 37.11
C THR A 70 -5.75 17.67 36.13
N SER A 71 -4.91 16.78 35.60
CA SER A 71 -5.28 15.74 34.64
C SER A 71 -4.13 14.74 34.51
N ASP A 72 -4.45 13.47 34.29
CA ASP A 72 -3.49 12.41 34.00
C ASP A 72 -3.31 12.13 32.49
N GLN A 73 -3.94 12.95 31.64
CA GLN A 73 -3.82 12.89 30.18
C GLN A 73 -2.45 13.39 29.71
N SER A 74 -1.74 12.60 28.91
CA SER A 74 -0.46 12.97 28.26
C SER A 74 -0.48 12.76 26.74
N VAL A 75 -1.62 12.33 26.19
CA VAL A 75 -1.80 12.03 24.78
C VAL A 75 -2.93 12.90 24.25
N ALA A 76 -2.69 13.54 23.11
CA ALA A 76 -3.63 14.36 22.37
C ALA A 76 -4.29 15.49 23.20
N VAL A 77 -3.51 16.21 24.01
CA VAL A 77 -3.98 17.38 24.76
C VAL A 77 -4.13 18.58 23.82
N GLU A 78 -5.37 19.06 23.62
CA GLU A 78 -5.66 20.18 22.71
C GLU A 78 -5.02 21.49 23.20
N TYR A 79 -4.38 22.21 22.29
CA TYR A 79 -3.91 23.57 22.54
C TYR A 79 -5.08 24.51 22.83
N ALA A 80 -5.03 25.20 23.97
CA ALA A 80 -6.09 26.10 24.44
C ALA A 80 -5.60 27.55 24.62
N GLY A 81 -4.53 27.92 23.92
CA GLY A 81 -3.99 29.28 23.94
C GLY A 81 -4.66 30.22 22.92
N PRO A 82 -4.10 31.43 22.74
CA PRO A 82 -4.53 32.36 21.69
C PRO A 82 -4.42 31.77 20.28
N ALA A 83 -5.17 32.31 19.32
CA ALA A 83 -5.12 31.87 17.93
C ALA A 83 -3.68 31.92 17.37
N LEU A 84 -3.26 30.83 16.73
CA LEU A 84 -1.95 30.71 16.10
C LEU A 84 -1.90 31.48 14.76
N GLU A 85 -0.73 32.00 14.42
CA GLU A 85 -0.45 32.70 13.17
C GLU A 85 -0.03 31.69 12.09
N SER A 86 -0.48 31.88 10.85
CA SER A 86 -0.05 31.09 9.68
C SER A 86 1.46 31.20 9.44
N GLN A 87 2.11 30.14 8.96
CA GLN A 87 3.51 30.13 8.53
C GLN A 87 4.48 30.61 9.62
N THR A 88 4.25 30.17 10.86
CA THR A 88 4.98 30.61 12.06
C THR A 88 5.55 29.42 12.83
N ARG A 89 6.78 29.56 13.33
CA ARG A 89 7.40 28.60 14.23
C ARG A 89 7.03 28.87 15.68
N TYR A 90 6.67 27.81 16.41
CA TYR A 90 6.39 27.83 17.84
C TYR A 90 7.27 26.82 18.56
N ASP A 91 7.98 27.29 19.58
CA ASP A 91 8.69 26.44 20.55
C ASP A 91 7.80 26.25 21.79
N TRP A 92 7.80 25.05 22.35
CA TRP A 92 6.96 24.69 23.48
C TRP A 92 7.62 23.65 24.39
N ARG A 93 7.17 23.59 25.64
CA ARG A 93 7.65 22.64 26.64
C ARG A 93 6.56 22.30 27.64
N VAL A 94 6.73 21.20 28.35
CA VAL A 94 5.78 20.71 29.34
C VAL A 94 6.52 20.22 30.59
N ARG A 95 5.91 20.41 31.75
CA ARG A 95 6.30 19.74 33.00
C ARG A 95 5.07 19.09 33.63
N VAL A 96 5.30 18.12 34.51
CA VAL A 96 4.22 17.35 35.14
C VAL A 96 4.37 17.30 36.66
N TRP A 97 3.30 16.89 37.35
CA TRP A 97 3.32 16.53 38.76
C TRP A 97 3.07 15.04 38.92
N ASP A 98 3.78 14.41 39.85
CA ASP A 98 3.52 13.01 40.21
C ASP A 98 2.26 12.85 41.08
N THR A 99 1.93 11.63 41.47
CA THR A 99 0.75 11.34 42.32
C THR A 99 0.88 11.82 43.77
N ASP A 100 2.08 12.20 44.21
CA ASP A 100 2.36 12.77 45.53
C ASP A 100 2.39 14.31 45.50
N ASP A 101 1.97 14.90 44.37
CA ASP A 101 1.96 16.34 44.10
C ASP A 101 3.35 16.99 44.04
N ASN A 102 4.41 16.20 43.82
CA ASN A 102 5.75 16.73 43.57
C ASN A 102 5.85 17.20 42.12
N VAL A 103 6.48 18.35 41.91
CA VAL A 103 6.71 18.90 40.57
C VAL A 103 7.93 18.24 39.92
N GLY A 104 7.76 17.84 38.67
CA GLY A 104 8.80 17.34 37.77
C GLY A 104 9.63 18.44 37.12
N GLU A 105 10.70 18.04 36.45
CA GLU A 105 11.49 18.95 35.61
C GLU A 105 10.72 19.33 34.34
N TRP A 106 11.13 20.44 33.71
CA TRP A 106 10.67 20.76 32.36
C TRP A 106 11.24 19.76 31.35
N SER A 107 10.44 19.43 30.34
CA SER A 107 10.90 18.73 29.16
C SER A 107 11.99 19.53 28.43
N PRO A 108 12.77 18.88 27.55
CA PRO A 108 13.39 19.58 26.44
C PRO A 108 12.35 20.39 25.65
N ASP A 109 12.78 21.47 25.02
CA ASP A 109 11.92 22.25 24.13
C ASP A 109 11.60 21.41 22.88
N GLY A 110 10.31 21.32 22.55
CA GLY A 110 9.80 20.82 21.27
C GLY A 110 9.34 21.97 20.40
N ARG A 111 9.03 21.67 19.13
CA ARG A 111 8.66 22.67 18.14
C ARG A 111 7.45 22.23 17.32
N PHE A 112 6.78 23.18 16.68
CA PHE A 112 5.97 22.95 15.49
C PHE A 112 5.93 24.20 14.63
N VAL A 113 5.75 24.03 13.32
CA VAL A 113 5.58 25.15 12.37
C VAL A 113 4.19 25.07 11.78
N THR A 114 3.43 26.16 11.85
CA THR A 114 2.09 26.22 11.27
C THR A 114 2.14 26.33 9.74
N GLY A 115 1.16 25.72 9.08
CA GLY A 115 0.88 25.94 7.67
C GLY A 115 0.07 27.22 7.46
N VAL A 116 -0.85 27.21 6.50
CA VAL A 116 -1.77 28.33 6.24
C VAL A 116 -3.05 28.13 7.07
N LEU A 117 -3.23 28.96 8.10
CA LEU A 117 -4.35 28.89 9.03
C LEU A 117 -5.39 29.97 8.73
N GLY A 118 -6.65 29.57 8.50
CA GLY A 118 -7.82 30.46 8.53
C GLY A 118 -7.82 31.67 7.58
N GLN A 119 -6.83 31.77 6.69
CA GLN A 119 -6.63 32.88 5.76
C GLN A 119 -6.68 32.37 4.32
N PRO A 120 -7.18 33.19 3.36
CA PRO A 120 -7.11 32.83 1.95
C PRO A 120 -5.67 32.65 1.50
N TRP A 121 -5.46 31.60 0.70
CA TRP A 121 -4.18 31.39 0.02
C TRP A 121 -3.92 32.53 -0.97
N GLN A 122 -2.72 33.12 -0.91
CA GLN A 122 -2.35 34.32 -1.68
C GLN A 122 -1.66 33.96 -3.01
N GLY A 123 -1.00 32.80 -3.09
CA GLY A 123 -0.36 32.32 -4.32
C GLY A 123 -1.37 32.03 -5.43
N LYS A 124 -1.11 32.52 -6.64
CA LYS A 124 -1.89 32.18 -7.83
C LYS A 124 -1.42 30.84 -8.38
N TRP A 125 -2.33 30.08 -8.97
CA TRP A 125 -1.95 28.89 -9.74
C TRP A 125 -1.27 29.32 -11.04
N ILE A 126 -0.07 28.79 -11.28
CA ILE A 126 0.72 29.03 -12.48
C ILE A 126 1.00 27.71 -13.21
N ALA A 127 0.97 27.76 -14.53
CA ALA A 127 1.26 26.61 -15.40
C ALA A 127 2.23 27.02 -16.52
N GLY A 128 2.97 26.04 -17.05
CA GLY A 128 3.80 26.20 -18.23
C GLY A 128 3.10 25.79 -19.52
N GLU A 129 3.82 25.83 -20.64
CA GLU A 129 3.37 25.21 -21.89
C GLU A 129 3.55 23.69 -21.80
N TYR A 130 2.59 23.00 -21.19
CA TYR A 130 2.50 21.55 -21.26
C TYR A 130 1.96 21.17 -22.65
N GLY A 131 2.49 20.15 -23.32
CA GLY A 131 2.24 19.78 -24.73
C GLY A 131 0.78 19.49 -25.16
N ALA A 132 -0.21 19.83 -24.33
CA ALA A 132 -1.49 20.31 -24.79
C ALA A 132 -1.52 21.82 -24.57
N THR A 133 -0.92 22.60 -25.49
CA THR A 133 -1.07 24.05 -25.42
C THR A 133 -2.55 24.36 -25.49
N ALA A 134 -3.13 24.72 -24.35
CA ALA A 134 -4.45 25.31 -24.21
C ALA A 134 -4.60 26.63 -25.01
N SER A 135 -3.63 26.98 -25.87
CA SER A 135 -3.66 28.16 -26.73
C SER A 135 -4.42 27.94 -28.04
N LYS A 136 -4.78 26.71 -28.46
CA LYS A 136 -5.53 26.49 -29.72
C LYS A 136 -6.60 25.37 -29.71
N GLY A 137 -7.09 24.94 -28.55
CA GLY A 137 -8.30 24.11 -28.42
C GLY A 137 -8.17 22.59 -28.67
N ILE A 138 -9.08 21.78 -28.13
CA ILE A 138 -9.06 20.30 -28.05
C ILE A 138 -9.19 19.54 -29.38
N GLY A 139 -9.45 20.25 -30.49
CA GLY A 139 -9.67 19.66 -31.81
C GLY A 139 -10.56 20.55 -32.70
N TYR A 140 -10.81 20.09 -33.92
CA TYR A 140 -11.87 20.63 -34.78
C TYR A 140 -13.20 19.99 -34.42
N HIS A 141 -14.26 20.79 -34.37
CA HIS A 141 -15.65 20.34 -34.21
C HIS A 141 -16.54 21.10 -35.19
N ALA A 142 -17.30 20.37 -36.01
CA ALA A 142 -18.33 20.92 -36.88
C ALA A 142 -19.55 21.39 -36.07
N GLY A 143 -20.35 22.31 -36.59
CA GLY A 143 -21.58 22.72 -35.89
C GLY A 143 -22.53 21.53 -35.66
N GLU A 144 -23.03 21.35 -34.42
CA GLU A 144 -24.03 20.32 -34.12
C GLU A 144 -25.28 20.49 -34.99
N THR A 145 -25.90 19.38 -35.36
CA THR A 145 -27.09 19.39 -36.22
C THR A 145 -28.09 18.31 -35.81
N THR A 146 -29.38 18.59 -35.94
CA THR A 146 -30.45 17.63 -35.62
C THR A 146 -30.71 16.64 -36.76
N VAL A 147 -30.05 16.80 -37.91
CA VAL A 147 -30.18 15.93 -39.08
C VAL A 147 -28.80 15.47 -39.54
N ASP A 148 -28.70 14.20 -39.94
CA ASP A 148 -27.48 13.64 -40.52
C ASP A 148 -27.23 14.29 -41.89
N GLU A 149 -26.24 15.17 -41.96
CA GLU A 149 -25.88 15.92 -43.17
C GLU A 149 -24.39 15.81 -43.48
N ILE A 150 -24.01 16.20 -44.69
CA ILE A 150 -22.61 16.21 -45.09
C ILE A 150 -21.87 17.35 -44.39
N LYS A 151 -20.78 17.05 -43.69
CA LYS A 151 -19.83 18.05 -43.15
C LYS A 151 -18.44 17.80 -43.77
N TRP A 152 -17.61 18.84 -43.83
CA TRP A 152 -16.24 18.70 -44.31
C TRP A 152 -15.29 19.68 -43.65
N VAL A 153 -14.04 19.26 -43.53
CA VAL A 153 -12.90 20.07 -43.12
C VAL A 153 -11.72 19.79 -44.03
N GLN A 154 -10.92 20.81 -44.32
CA GLN A 154 -9.80 20.73 -45.25
C GLN A 154 -8.59 21.51 -44.76
N VAL A 155 -7.41 21.03 -45.14
CA VAL A 155 -6.10 21.62 -44.84
C VAL A 155 -5.44 22.08 -46.12
N ASP A 156 -4.90 23.31 -46.13
CA ASP A 156 -4.05 23.84 -47.20
C ASP A 156 -2.57 23.68 -46.84
N LEU A 157 -1.85 22.80 -47.52
CA LEU A 157 -0.41 22.56 -47.29
C LEU A 157 0.48 23.70 -47.83
N GLY A 158 -0.11 24.74 -48.42
CA GLY A 158 0.56 25.93 -48.97
C GLY A 158 1.17 25.71 -50.35
N THR A 159 1.68 24.51 -50.64
CA THR A 159 2.20 24.11 -51.95
C THR A 159 1.82 22.67 -52.28
N SER A 160 1.80 22.34 -53.57
CA SER A 160 1.66 20.95 -54.03
C SER A 160 2.91 20.16 -53.66
N MET A 161 2.74 19.01 -53.01
CA MET A 161 3.82 18.16 -52.50
C MET A 161 3.42 16.68 -52.51
N PRO A 162 4.38 15.73 -52.58
CA PRO A 162 4.07 14.31 -52.49
C PRO A 162 3.55 13.96 -51.08
N VAL A 163 2.41 13.28 -50.99
CA VAL A 163 1.80 12.84 -49.74
C VAL A 163 1.83 11.32 -49.66
N GLU A 164 2.43 10.79 -48.60
CA GLU A 164 2.59 9.36 -48.30
C GLU A 164 1.41 8.80 -47.50
N ALA A 165 0.82 9.61 -46.61
CA ALA A 165 -0.36 9.24 -45.85
C ALA A 165 -1.11 10.46 -45.31
N VAL A 166 -2.40 10.28 -45.06
CA VAL A 166 -3.22 11.18 -44.24
C VAL A 166 -3.62 10.42 -42.98
N VAL A 167 -3.33 10.98 -41.80
CA VAL A 167 -3.67 10.37 -40.52
C VAL A 167 -4.72 11.23 -39.83
N LEU A 168 -5.82 10.60 -39.43
CA LEU A 168 -6.89 11.24 -38.67
C LEU A 168 -6.79 10.81 -37.21
N ASP A 169 -6.55 11.77 -36.32
CA ASP A 169 -6.52 11.52 -34.89
C ASP A 169 -7.93 11.72 -34.31
N SER A 170 -8.36 10.69 -33.58
CA SER A 170 -9.60 10.68 -32.81
C SER A 170 -9.35 11.25 -31.41
N LEU A 171 -10.40 11.54 -30.65
CA LEU A 171 -10.27 12.19 -29.34
C LEU A 171 -11.24 11.60 -28.31
N ARG A 172 -10.87 11.75 -27.03
CA ARG A 172 -11.74 11.49 -25.89
C ARG A 172 -12.35 12.80 -25.40
N HIS A 173 -13.67 12.88 -25.35
CA HIS A 173 -14.39 14.04 -24.81
C HIS A 173 -15.54 13.59 -23.91
N GLN A 174 -15.65 14.17 -22.71
CA GLN A 174 -16.67 13.79 -21.71
C GLN A 174 -16.77 12.27 -21.49
N GLU A 175 -15.60 11.63 -21.33
CA GLU A 175 -15.44 10.18 -21.12
C GLU A 175 -15.77 9.28 -22.32
N LEU A 176 -16.05 9.83 -23.50
CA LEU A 176 -16.37 9.05 -24.70
C LEU A 176 -15.17 8.98 -25.65
N ASP A 177 -14.69 7.77 -25.92
CA ASP A 177 -13.62 7.53 -26.88
C ASP A 177 -14.11 7.66 -28.33
N GLY A 178 -13.27 8.27 -29.17
CA GLY A 178 -13.56 8.56 -30.58
C GLY A 178 -14.78 9.46 -30.77
N PHE A 179 -14.99 10.37 -29.82
CA PHE A 179 -16.08 11.33 -29.84
C PHE A 179 -16.07 12.12 -31.15
N GLY A 180 -17.21 12.10 -31.84
CA GLY A 180 -17.40 12.85 -33.09
C GLY A 180 -16.71 12.26 -34.32
N TYR A 181 -16.04 11.10 -34.22
CA TYR A 181 -15.40 10.48 -35.38
C TYR A 181 -16.46 10.03 -36.40
N PRO A 182 -16.34 10.39 -37.70
CA PRO A 182 -17.43 10.20 -38.66
C PRO A 182 -17.68 8.71 -38.95
N LEU A 183 -18.96 8.32 -38.95
CA LEU A 183 -19.37 6.95 -39.28
C LEU A 183 -19.09 6.60 -40.74
N ARG A 184 -19.24 7.55 -41.67
CA ARG A 184 -18.90 7.35 -43.08
C ARG A 184 -18.24 8.60 -43.61
N TYR A 185 -17.13 8.44 -44.33
CA TYR A 185 -16.37 9.57 -44.82
C TYR A 185 -15.55 9.19 -46.04
N ARG A 186 -15.09 10.22 -46.75
CA ARG A 186 -14.03 10.09 -47.75
C ARG A 186 -12.96 11.14 -47.53
N ILE A 187 -11.75 10.83 -47.97
CA ILE A 187 -10.60 11.72 -47.96
C ILE A 187 -10.19 11.94 -49.40
N GLU A 188 -10.13 13.20 -49.80
CA GLU A 188 -9.75 13.61 -51.14
C GLU A 188 -8.54 14.55 -51.07
N GLY A 189 -7.70 14.51 -52.10
CA GLY A 189 -6.61 15.46 -52.31
C GLY A 189 -6.83 16.27 -53.59
N SER A 190 -6.36 17.52 -53.65
CA SER A 190 -6.46 18.36 -54.86
C SER A 190 -5.36 19.41 -54.90
N ASP A 191 -5.07 19.96 -56.08
CA ASP A 191 -4.31 21.22 -56.23
C ASP A 191 -5.23 22.45 -56.30
N ASP A 192 -6.54 22.24 -56.34
CA ASP A 192 -7.58 23.27 -56.40
C ASP A 192 -8.37 23.32 -55.09
N PRO A 193 -8.54 24.49 -54.44
CA PRO A 193 -9.29 24.61 -53.18
C PRO A 193 -10.78 24.30 -53.32
N GLY A 194 -11.32 24.35 -54.55
CA GLY A 194 -12.70 23.97 -54.86
C GLY A 194 -12.89 22.45 -55.02
N PHE A 195 -11.80 21.68 -55.12
CA PHE A 195 -11.81 20.25 -55.45
C PHE A 195 -12.53 19.97 -56.78
N ALA A 196 -12.40 20.87 -57.77
CA ALA A 196 -12.97 20.66 -59.10
C ALA A 196 -12.35 19.45 -59.82
N THR A 197 -11.11 19.13 -59.49
CA THR A 197 -10.42 17.89 -59.87
C THR A 197 -9.75 17.34 -58.62
N SER A 198 -10.17 16.19 -58.13
CA SER A 198 -9.64 15.56 -56.92
C SER A 198 -9.07 14.18 -57.20
N VAL A 199 -8.13 13.78 -56.35
CA VAL A 199 -7.63 12.42 -56.23
C VAL A 199 -8.23 11.82 -54.97
N MET A 200 -8.88 10.67 -55.09
CA MET A 200 -9.41 9.95 -53.93
C MET A 200 -8.26 9.31 -53.15
N ILE A 201 -8.15 9.63 -51.86
CA ILE A 201 -7.17 9.02 -50.94
C ILE A 201 -7.81 7.83 -50.21
N ALA A 202 -9.02 8.01 -49.70
CA ALA A 202 -9.78 6.94 -49.05
C ALA A 202 -11.29 7.16 -49.24
N ASP A 203 -12.05 6.08 -49.47
CA ASP A 203 -13.50 6.11 -49.58
C ASP A 203 -14.12 5.08 -48.62
N LEU A 204 -14.67 5.56 -47.52
CA LEU A 204 -15.39 4.79 -46.50
C LEU A 204 -16.88 5.18 -46.48
N THR A 205 -17.45 5.51 -47.64
CA THR A 205 -18.84 5.98 -47.74
C THR A 205 -19.86 4.85 -47.83
N ALA A 206 -19.42 3.61 -48.10
CA ALA A 206 -20.30 2.47 -48.34
C ALA A 206 -20.90 1.84 -47.07
N ALA A 207 -20.20 1.88 -45.94
CA ALA A 207 -20.61 1.26 -44.68
C ALA A 207 -20.04 2.03 -43.48
N ASP A 208 -20.69 1.89 -42.31
CA ASP A 208 -20.25 2.55 -41.07
C ASP A 208 -18.87 2.02 -40.65
N ALA A 209 -17.89 2.91 -40.53
CA ALA A 209 -16.57 2.62 -40.00
C ALA A 209 -16.64 2.34 -38.49
N PRO A 210 -15.84 1.40 -37.96
CA PRO A 210 -15.75 1.19 -36.52
C PRO A 210 -15.21 2.45 -35.85
N ASN A 211 -15.73 2.77 -34.66
CA ASN A 211 -15.19 3.85 -33.85
C ASN A 211 -13.72 3.50 -33.50
N PRO A 212 -12.73 4.36 -33.83
CA PRO A 212 -11.31 4.08 -33.60
C PRO A 212 -10.88 4.19 -32.12
N GLY A 213 -11.78 4.60 -31.21
CA GLY A 213 -11.44 4.91 -29.84
C GLY A 213 -10.54 6.15 -29.77
N ASN A 214 -9.39 6.05 -29.12
CA ASN A 214 -8.36 7.12 -29.09
C ASN A 214 -7.20 6.84 -30.05
N ASN A 215 -7.38 5.90 -30.98
CA ASN A 215 -6.34 5.54 -31.94
C ASN A 215 -6.39 6.43 -33.18
N ALA A 216 -5.20 6.72 -33.72
CA ALA A 216 -5.06 7.37 -35.01
C ALA A 216 -5.42 6.41 -36.15
N VAL A 217 -6.16 6.89 -37.16
CA VAL A 217 -6.49 6.11 -38.35
C VAL A 217 -5.64 6.60 -39.51
N THR A 218 -4.75 5.73 -40.00
CA THR A 218 -3.83 6.06 -41.11
C THR A 218 -4.40 5.63 -42.44
N HIS A 219 -4.42 6.56 -43.39
CA HIS A 219 -4.83 6.34 -44.77
C HIS A 219 -3.63 6.55 -45.70
N PRO A 220 -3.05 5.48 -46.26
CA PRO A 220 -1.97 5.60 -47.23
C PRO A 220 -2.38 6.46 -48.43
N ALA A 221 -1.48 7.31 -48.89
CA ALA A 221 -1.65 8.16 -50.04
C ALA A 221 -0.46 7.97 -51.00
N ASN A 222 -0.71 8.17 -52.29
CA ASN A 222 0.33 8.22 -53.30
C ASN A 222 -0.06 9.27 -54.34
N ALA A 223 -0.09 10.52 -53.90
CA ALA A 223 -0.53 11.64 -54.70
C ALA A 223 0.32 12.87 -54.41
N THR A 224 0.52 13.69 -55.44
CA THR A 224 1.09 15.03 -55.29
C THR A 224 -0.08 16.01 -55.24
N ILE A 225 -0.30 16.63 -54.09
CA ILE A 225 -1.49 17.45 -53.80
C ILE A 225 -1.12 18.64 -52.90
N ARG A 226 -1.93 19.70 -52.93
CA ARG A 226 -1.83 20.86 -52.04
C ARG A 226 -2.89 20.87 -50.94
N TYR A 227 -4.12 20.48 -51.26
CA TYR A 227 -5.25 20.47 -50.34
C TYR A 227 -5.65 19.05 -50.00
N VAL A 228 -5.95 18.80 -48.73
CA VAL A 228 -6.54 17.54 -48.24
C VAL A 228 -7.88 17.85 -47.60
N ARG A 229 -8.95 17.17 -48.02
CA ARG A 229 -10.30 17.36 -47.46
C ARG A 229 -10.85 16.04 -46.94
N VAL A 230 -11.34 16.06 -45.70
CA VAL A 230 -12.15 15.00 -45.12
C VAL A 230 -13.61 15.40 -45.25
N THR A 231 -14.40 14.59 -45.95
CA THR A 231 -15.85 14.78 -46.10
C THR A 231 -16.58 13.68 -45.36
N ALA A 232 -17.22 14.03 -44.23
CA ALA A 232 -18.11 13.14 -43.50
C ALA A 232 -19.46 13.07 -44.23
N THR A 233 -19.82 11.88 -44.73
CA THR A 233 -21.10 11.60 -45.40
C THR A 233 -22.15 10.98 -44.47
N LYS A 234 -21.72 10.52 -43.28
CA LYS A 234 -22.58 10.11 -42.17
C LYS A 234 -21.90 10.50 -40.86
N LEU A 235 -22.58 11.29 -40.05
CA LEU A 235 -22.05 11.90 -38.83
C LEU A 235 -22.15 10.98 -37.61
N TYR A 236 -21.42 11.31 -36.54
CA TYR A 236 -21.47 10.61 -35.26
C TYR A 236 -22.74 11.03 -34.49
N PRO A 237 -23.56 10.08 -33.99
CA PRO A 237 -24.77 10.40 -33.22
C PRO A 237 -24.43 10.82 -31.78
N TRP A 238 -25.00 11.93 -31.30
CA TRP A 238 -24.72 12.50 -29.97
C TRP A 238 -25.94 13.26 -29.41
N ASN A 239 -26.46 12.88 -28.24
CA ASN A 239 -27.54 13.60 -27.53
C ASN A 239 -28.71 14.07 -28.42
N SER A 240 -29.27 13.16 -29.23
CA SER A 240 -30.33 13.44 -30.22
C SER A 240 -29.91 14.34 -31.40
N ASN A 241 -28.65 14.75 -31.47
CA ASN A 241 -27.99 15.47 -32.57
C ASN A 241 -26.97 14.57 -33.29
N PHE A 242 -26.28 15.15 -34.26
CA PHE A 242 -25.17 14.60 -35.00
C PHE A 242 -23.99 15.57 -35.04
N ILE A 243 -22.77 15.03 -34.98
CA ILE A 243 -21.53 15.81 -34.91
C ILE A 243 -20.42 15.21 -35.78
N PHE A 244 -19.41 16.03 -36.08
CA PHE A 244 -18.15 15.62 -36.69
C PHE A 244 -17.00 16.34 -36.01
N ALA A 245 -16.07 15.61 -35.41
CA ALA A 245 -14.91 16.15 -34.72
C ALA A 245 -13.66 15.29 -34.93
N LEU A 246 -12.49 15.93 -34.86
CA LEU A 246 -11.16 15.31 -34.95
C LEU A 246 -10.20 16.08 -34.03
N SER A 247 -9.27 15.39 -33.35
CA SER A 247 -8.24 16.08 -32.54
C SER A 247 -7.18 16.70 -33.44
N GLU A 248 -6.71 15.94 -34.42
CA GLU A 248 -5.69 16.38 -35.39
C GLU A 248 -5.91 15.70 -36.75
N MET A 249 -5.48 16.38 -37.82
CA MET A 249 -5.25 15.79 -39.14
C MET A 249 -3.78 15.98 -39.50
N ARG A 250 -3.05 14.88 -39.63
CA ARG A 250 -1.65 14.87 -40.05
C ARG A 250 -1.55 14.49 -41.52
N VAL A 251 -0.68 15.18 -42.25
CA VAL A 251 -0.40 14.86 -43.65
C VAL A 251 1.08 14.52 -43.76
N ILE A 252 1.39 13.25 -43.99
CA ILE A 252 2.75 12.73 -43.97
C ILE A 252 3.40 12.91 -45.35
N SER A 253 4.52 13.62 -45.38
CA SER A 253 5.35 13.86 -46.57
C SER A 253 6.82 13.79 -46.17
N GLY A 254 7.61 12.93 -46.81
CA GLY A 254 9.02 12.72 -46.46
C GLY A 254 9.21 12.30 -45.00
N GLY A 255 8.28 11.48 -44.46
CA GLY A 255 8.27 11.06 -43.06
C GLY A 255 7.89 12.13 -42.02
N SER A 256 7.48 13.34 -42.43
CA SER A 256 7.14 14.45 -41.52
C SER A 256 5.69 14.92 -41.68
N ASN A 257 5.10 15.49 -40.63
CA ASN A 257 3.75 16.09 -40.68
C ASN A 257 3.77 17.46 -41.37
N ALA A 258 3.42 17.49 -42.66
CA ALA A 258 3.31 18.71 -43.47
C ALA A 258 2.09 19.57 -43.12
N ALA A 259 1.12 19.04 -42.39
CA ALA A 259 -0.06 19.79 -41.96
C ALA A 259 0.19 20.67 -40.74
N LEU A 260 1.34 20.57 -40.07
CA LEU A 260 1.62 21.32 -38.83
C LEU A 260 1.55 22.84 -39.06
N GLY A 261 0.63 23.51 -38.35
CA GLY A 261 0.35 24.94 -38.47
C GLY A 261 -0.32 25.35 -39.78
N ALA A 262 -0.74 24.40 -40.61
CA ALA A 262 -1.34 24.67 -41.92
C ALA A 262 -2.74 25.30 -41.78
N PRO A 263 -3.14 26.23 -42.67
CA PRO A 263 -4.47 26.82 -42.67
C PRO A 263 -5.58 25.77 -42.82
N VAL A 264 -6.62 25.91 -42.00
CA VAL A 264 -7.80 25.04 -41.99
C VAL A 264 -9.00 25.79 -42.53
N SER A 265 -9.74 25.18 -43.43
CA SER A 265 -11.06 25.67 -43.85
C SER A 265 -12.09 24.55 -43.75
N PHE A 266 -13.36 24.92 -43.63
CA PHE A 266 -14.40 24.00 -43.20
C PHE A 266 -15.76 24.42 -43.74
N LYS A 267 -16.74 23.49 -43.71
CA LYS A 267 -18.14 23.82 -43.97
C LYS A 267 -18.70 24.72 -42.87
N ASP A 268 -18.46 24.33 -41.62
CA ASP A 268 -18.74 25.07 -40.39
C ASP A 268 -17.79 24.60 -39.28
N THR A 269 -17.76 25.35 -38.18
CA THR A 269 -16.98 24.99 -37.00
C THR A 269 -17.60 25.57 -35.72
N VAL A 270 -17.21 24.99 -34.60
CA VAL A 270 -17.43 25.47 -33.24
C VAL A 270 -16.08 25.95 -32.71
N ASP A 271 -15.89 27.27 -32.62
CA ASP A 271 -14.66 27.89 -32.09
C ASP A 271 -14.93 28.49 -30.70
N ASN A 272 -15.41 27.67 -29.76
CA ASN A 272 -15.66 28.04 -28.37
C ASN A 272 -15.64 26.80 -27.47
N TYR A 273 -15.74 26.98 -26.15
CA TYR A 273 -15.72 25.88 -25.16
C TYR A 273 -14.52 24.94 -25.30
N GLY A 274 -13.36 25.50 -25.66
CA GLY A 274 -12.14 24.74 -25.88
C GLY A 274 -12.02 24.13 -27.27
N TRP A 275 -13.02 24.20 -28.16
CA TRP A 275 -12.86 23.81 -29.57
C TRP A 275 -12.30 24.95 -30.41
N HIS A 276 -11.49 24.63 -31.42
CA HIS A 276 -11.01 25.61 -32.38
C HIS A 276 -10.57 24.92 -33.67
N HIS A 277 -10.96 25.42 -34.84
CA HIS A 277 -10.57 24.81 -36.12
C HIS A 277 -9.04 24.72 -36.33
N GLU A 278 -8.27 25.71 -35.87
CA GLU A 278 -6.80 25.68 -35.94
C GLU A 278 -6.18 24.53 -35.11
N ALA A 279 -6.91 23.95 -34.15
CA ALA A 279 -6.47 22.79 -33.38
C ALA A 279 -6.13 21.59 -34.27
N LEU A 280 -6.87 21.45 -35.38
CA LEU A 280 -6.75 20.32 -36.30
C LEU A 280 -5.35 20.16 -36.88
N THR A 281 -4.59 21.25 -36.93
CA THR A 281 -3.22 21.28 -37.46
C THR A 281 -2.20 21.73 -36.41
N ALA A 282 -2.58 21.79 -35.13
CA ALA A 282 -1.75 22.39 -34.07
C ALA A 282 -0.64 21.46 -33.52
N GLY A 283 -0.59 20.20 -33.93
CA GLY A 283 0.48 19.28 -33.53
C GLY A 283 0.29 18.59 -32.18
N TYR A 284 -0.95 18.45 -31.69
CA TYR A 284 -1.27 17.77 -30.42
C TYR A 284 -0.72 16.33 -30.33
N GLY A 285 -0.59 15.63 -31.46
CA GLY A 285 0.02 14.31 -31.57
C GLY A 285 1.49 14.30 -32.00
N SER A 286 2.14 15.46 -32.17
CA SER A 286 3.54 15.57 -32.65
C SER A 286 4.49 16.40 -31.78
N ALA A 287 4.00 17.16 -30.80
CA ALA A 287 4.85 17.80 -29.79
C ALA A 287 5.11 16.84 -28.61
N PRO A 288 6.37 16.57 -28.20
CA PRO A 288 6.64 15.82 -26.99
C PRO A 288 6.03 16.56 -25.78
N GLN A 289 5.21 15.88 -24.98
CA GLN A 289 4.63 16.42 -23.74
C GLN A 289 5.74 16.62 -22.70
N ARG A 290 6.47 17.74 -22.78
CA ARG A 290 7.50 18.10 -21.81
C ARG A 290 6.84 18.74 -20.60
N LEU A 291 7.28 18.32 -19.43
CA LEU A 291 6.81 18.88 -18.17
C LEU A 291 7.42 20.27 -17.93
N PRO A 292 6.72 21.16 -17.20
CA PRO A 292 7.24 22.50 -16.93
C PRO A 292 8.28 22.50 -15.79
N VAL A 293 9.26 23.40 -15.92
CA VAL A 293 10.11 23.87 -14.82
C VAL A 293 9.84 25.34 -14.62
N PHE A 294 9.57 25.74 -13.38
CA PHE A 294 9.35 27.13 -13.00
C PHE A 294 10.59 27.72 -12.34
N LYS A 295 10.83 29.03 -12.53
CA LYS A 295 11.86 29.76 -11.76
C LYS A 295 11.38 31.11 -11.25
N ARG A 296 11.98 31.54 -10.14
CA ARG A 296 11.81 32.88 -9.56
C ARG A 296 13.04 33.33 -8.79
N GLY A 297 13.55 34.51 -9.12
CA GLY A 297 14.56 35.20 -8.32
C GLY A 297 13.95 35.93 -7.13
N LEU A 298 14.67 35.96 -6.01
CA LEU A 298 14.35 36.69 -4.78
C LEU A 298 15.58 37.47 -4.30
N ALA A 299 15.44 38.78 -4.12
CA ALA A 299 16.47 39.61 -3.48
C ALA A 299 16.08 39.87 -2.01
N ILE A 300 17.01 39.62 -1.09
CA ILE A 300 16.85 39.84 0.34
C ILE A 300 17.84 40.92 0.77
N GLU A 301 17.32 42.08 1.19
CA GLU A 301 18.13 43.23 1.58
C GLU A 301 18.40 43.29 3.09
N LYS A 302 17.61 42.58 3.90
CA LYS A 302 17.60 42.65 5.36
C LYS A 302 17.94 41.30 5.99
N GLN A 303 18.38 41.33 7.25
CA GLN A 303 18.65 40.10 7.99
C GLN A 303 17.33 39.39 8.34
N VAL A 304 17.17 38.17 7.83
CA VAL A 304 16.02 37.29 8.06
C VAL A 304 16.01 36.81 9.51
N GLU A 305 14.85 36.91 10.15
CA GLU A 305 14.55 36.32 11.46
C GLU A 305 13.83 34.98 11.29
N GLU A 306 12.90 34.92 10.33
CA GLU A 306 12.11 33.72 10.04
C GLU A 306 11.70 33.72 8.56
N ALA A 307 11.74 32.57 7.90
CA ALA A 307 11.17 32.39 6.57
C ALA A 307 10.48 31.03 6.45
N VAL A 308 9.16 31.01 6.26
CA VAL A 308 8.36 29.79 6.17
C VAL A 308 7.57 29.78 4.86
N LEU A 309 7.80 28.74 4.06
CA LEU A 309 7.25 28.57 2.70
C LEU A 309 6.21 27.45 2.71
N SER A 310 5.08 27.66 2.04
CA SER A 310 4.08 26.63 1.73
C SER A 310 3.92 26.50 0.22
N ILE A 311 3.86 25.27 -0.29
CA ILE A 311 3.90 24.97 -1.74
C ILE A 311 3.04 23.76 -2.09
N SER A 312 2.35 23.85 -3.23
CA SER A 312 1.63 22.73 -3.85
C SER A 312 1.93 22.70 -5.34
N GLY A 313 2.66 21.68 -5.80
CA GLY A 313 2.76 21.33 -7.22
C GLY A 313 1.84 20.14 -7.53
N LEU A 314 0.80 20.37 -8.33
CA LEU A 314 -0.20 19.36 -8.62
C LEU A 314 0.25 18.41 -9.72
N GLY A 315 0.13 17.12 -9.41
CA GLY A 315 0.88 16.03 -10.04
C GLY A 315 1.90 15.54 -9.03
N HIS A 316 3.17 15.84 -9.28
CA HIS A 316 4.24 15.78 -8.29
C HIS A 316 5.17 16.98 -8.44
N TYR A 317 5.99 17.31 -7.44
CA TYR A 317 7.00 18.36 -7.58
C TYR A 317 8.30 18.09 -6.84
N GLU A 318 9.36 18.77 -7.29
CA GLU A 318 10.59 18.98 -6.53
C GLU A 318 10.93 20.47 -6.51
N LEU A 319 11.20 21.01 -5.31
CA LEU A 319 11.61 22.39 -5.09
C LEU A 319 13.13 22.48 -4.92
N PHE A 320 13.73 23.47 -5.56
CA PHE A 320 15.16 23.77 -5.46
C PHE A 320 15.36 25.23 -5.05
N LEU A 321 16.33 25.46 -4.16
CA LEU A 321 16.81 26.78 -3.76
C LEU A 321 18.30 26.86 -4.05
N ASN A 322 18.70 27.82 -4.90
CA ASN A 322 20.10 28.01 -5.31
C ASN A 322 20.76 26.72 -5.83
N GLY A 323 20.01 25.94 -6.61
CA GLY A 323 20.46 24.68 -7.20
C GLY A 323 20.43 23.46 -6.27
N ASN A 324 20.11 23.62 -4.99
CA ASN A 324 19.99 22.51 -4.04
C ASN A 324 18.51 22.15 -3.82
N LYS A 325 18.19 20.86 -3.79
CA LYS A 325 16.84 20.39 -3.46
C LYS A 325 16.48 20.86 -2.03
N VAL A 326 15.25 21.36 -1.88
CA VAL A 326 14.67 21.74 -0.59
C VAL A 326 13.94 20.51 -0.03
N GLY A 327 14.33 20.10 1.18
CA GLY A 327 13.86 18.85 1.76
C GLY A 327 14.42 17.61 1.03
N ASP A 328 13.99 16.44 1.48
CA ASP A 328 14.42 15.13 0.98
C ASP A 328 13.23 14.23 0.62
N ASP A 329 12.02 14.76 0.67
CA ASP A 329 10.79 14.06 0.29
C ASP A 329 10.75 13.78 -1.21
N LEU A 330 10.11 12.67 -1.57
CA LEU A 330 9.90 12.20 -2.94
C LEU A 330 8.39 12.19 -3.23
N LEU A 331 8.01 12.34 -4.49
CA LEU A 331 6.61 12.20 -4.93
C LEU A 331 5.62 13.11 -4.16
N ALA A 332 6.10 14.26 -3.69
CA ALA A 332 5.30 15.29 -3.01
C ALA A 332 4.29 15.94 -3.97
N PRO A 333 3.12 16.42 -3.51
CA PRO A 333 2.66 16.51 -2.11
C PRO A 333 1.82 15.30 -1.65
N GLY A 334 1.78 14.22 -2.44
CA GLY A 334 0.91 13.08 -2.21
C GLY A 334 -0.35 13.08 -3.09
N TRP A 335 -1.16 12.04 -2.92
CA TRP A 335 -2.30 11.72 -3.78
C TRP A 335 -3.62 11.94 -3.06
N SER A 336 -4.53 12.68 -3.71
CA SER A 336 -5.87 12.99 -3.21
C SER A 336 -6.89 13.01 -4.36
N ASN A 337 -8.16 13.26 -4.04
CA ASN A 337 -9.11 13.78 -5.03
C ASN A 337 -8.87 15.29 -5.21
N TYR A 338 -8.13 15.67 -6.26
CA TYR A 338 -7.70 17.05 -6.47
C TYR A 338 -8.85 18.07 -6.70
N ARG A 339 -10.07 17.58 -6.99
CA ARG A 339 -11.29 18.45 -7.05
C ARG A 339 -11.84 18.78 -5.67
N LYS A 340 -11.36 18.13 -4.63
CA LYS A 340 -11.81 18.27 -3.23
C LYS A 340 -10.69 18.75 -2.32
N THR A 341 -9.50 18.19 -2.46
CA THR A 341 -8.31 18.53 -1.66
C THR A 341 -7.07 18.60 -2.53
N CYS A 342 -6.33 19.70 -2.43
CA CYS A 342 -4.99 19.87 -2.97
C CYS A 342 -4.01 19.89 -1.78
N LEU A 343 -3.17 18.87 -1.65
CA LEU A 343 -2.20 18.82 -0.56
C LEU A 343 -1.07 19.84 -0.80
N TYR A 344 -0.59 20.51 0.25
CA TYR A 344 0.58 21.38 0.21
C TYR A 344 1.57 21.03 1.32
N ASP A 345 2.86 21.22 1.06
CA ASP A 345 3.93 21.03 2.04
C ASP A 345 4.40 22.37 2.60
N THR A 346 5.06 22.35 3.77
CA THR A 346 5.61 23.54 4.42
C THR A 346 7.07 23.34 4.82
N PHE A 347 7.90 24.33 4.53
CA PHE A 347 9.34 24.33 4.81
C PHE A 347 9.74 25.56 5.60
N ASP A 348 10.51 25.37 6.68
CA ASP A 348 11.27 26.45 7.33
C ASP A 348 12.60 26.64 6.57
N LEU A 349 12.72 27.78 5.89
CA LEU A 349 13.87 28.19 5.08
C LEU A 349 14.72 29.28 5.75
N THR A 350 14.50 29.52 7.05
CA THR A 350 15.16 30.60 7.80
C THR A 350 16.68 30.55 7.70
N GLN A 351 17.27 29.35 7.72
CA GLN A 351 18.73 29.19 7.69
C GLN A 351 19.32 29.27 6.27
N GLN A 352 18.50 29.01 5.25
CA GLN A 352 18.91 28.95 3.84
C GLN A 352 18.78 30.31 3.14
N LEU A 353 17.99 31.23 3.70
CA LEU A 353 17.76 32.57 3.17
C LEU A 353 18.58 33.61 3.95
N THR A 354 19.49 34.28 3.25
CA THR A 354 20.39 35.30 3.81
C THR A 354 20.30 36.59 3.00
N GLN A 355 20.96 37.67 3.43
CA GLN A 355 21.08 38.86 2.59
C GLN A 355 21.78 38.51 1.27
N GLY A 356 21.16 38.87 0.14
CA GLY A 356 21.66 38.54 -1.20
C GLY A 356 20.57 38.12 -2.18
N ASN A 357 20.99 37.57 -3.32
CA ASN A 357 20.10 37.05 -4.34
C ASN A 357 19.96 35.53 -4.19
N HIS A 358 18.73 35.06 -4.27
CA HIS A 358 18.34 33.67 -4.23
C HIS A 358 17.51 33.32 -5.47
N GLU A 359 17.55 32.07 -5.91
CA GLU A 359 16.72 31.56 -6.99
C GLU A 359 15.98 30.30 -6.54
N PHE A 360 14.65 30.32 -6.72
CA PHE A 360 13.81 29.14 -6.62
C PHE A 360 13.64 28.52 -8.00
N ARG A 361 13.74 27.19 -8.08
CA ARG A 361 13.28 26.40 -9.23
C ARG A 361 12.32 25.32 -8.75
N VAL A 362 11.28 25.02 -9.54
CA VAL A 362 10.33 23.94 -9.25
C VAL A 362 10.14 23.09 -10.49
N MET A 363 10.42 21.80 -10.39
CA MET A 363 10.11 20.83 -11.44
C MET A 363 8.79 20.15 -11.12
N LEU A 364 7.94 19.91 -12.14
CA LEU A 364 6.69 19.17 -11.96
C LEU A 364 6.71 17.80 -12.65
N GLY A 365 5.98 16.87 -12.06
CA GLY A 365 5.62 15.55 -12.57
C GLY A 365 4.11 15.40 -12.70
N ASN A 366 3.68 14.32 -13.34
CA ASN A 366 2.27 14.10 -13.68
C ASN A 366 1.45 13.44 -12.54
N GLY A 367 2.07 12.52 -11.79
CA GLY A 367 1.43 11.80 -10.68
C GLY A 367 0.08 11.16 -11.05
N PHE A 368 -0.84 11.09 -10.08
CA PHE A 368 -2.25 10.76 -10.32
C PHE A 368 -3.08 11.95 -10.80
N PHE A 369 -2.51 13.16 -10.81
CA PHE A 369 -3.20 14.37 -11.25
C PHE A 369 -3.46 14.37 -12.76
N ASN A 370 -2.51 13.85 -13.54
CA ASN A 370 -2.63 13.77 -14.99
C ASN A 370 -1.93 12.52 -15.52
N ILE A 371 -2.67 11.53 -16.02
CA ILE A 371 -2.12 10.25 -16.48
C ILE A 371 -2.14 10.21 -18.02
N PRO A 372 -1.04 10.58 -18.71
CA PRO A 372 -1.05 10.90 -20.14
C PRO A 372 -1.16 9.69 -21.10
N GLY A 373 -1.07 8.45 -20.61
CA GLY A 373 -1.05 7.25 -21.46
C GLY A 373 0.29 7.00 -22.17
N GLY A 374 0.26 6.37 -23.34
CA GLY A 374 1.44 6.09 -24.18
C GLY A 374 2.31 4.89 -23.76
N ARG A 375 2.18 4.44 -22.51
CA ARG A 375 2.82 3.27 -21.91
C ARG A 375 1.80 2.47 -21.10
N TYR A 376 2.25 1.50 -20.29
CA TYR A 376 1.35 0.79 -19.37
C TYR A 376 0.58 1.78 -18.49
N VAL A 377 -0.73 1.60 -18.41
CA VAL A 377 -1.63 2.32 -17.50
C VAL A 377 -2.73 1.37 -17.03
N LYS A 378 -3.04 1.38 -15.73
CA LYS A 378 -4.24 0.72 -15.19
C LYS A 378 -5.51 1.50 -15.54
N LEU A 379 -5.41 2.82 -15.55
CA LEU A 379 -6.48 3.76 -15.88
C LEU A 379 -5.88 5.04 -16.45
N GLN A 380 -6.66 5.78 -17.25
CA GLN A 380 -6.34 7.15 -17.66
C GLN A 380 -7.32 8.12 -17.01
N THR A 381 -6.77 9.14 -16.34
CA THR A 381 -7.54 10.23 -15.73
C THR A 381 -6.75 11.53 -15.81
N SER A 382 -7.45 12.67 -15.76
CA SER A 382 -6.83 13.99 -15.71
C SER A 382 -7.70 14.96 -14.92
N PHE A 383 -7.05 15.70 -14.03
CA PHE A 383 -7.59 16.79 -13.24
C PHE A 383 -7.18 18.16 -13.81
N GLY A 384 -6.32 18.18 -14.83
CA GLY A 384 -5.76 19.37 -15.47
C GLY A 384 -4.32 19.15 -15.90
N GLN A 385 -3.71 20.19 -16.46
CA GLN A 385 -2.26 20.21 -16.71
C GLN A 385 -1.49 20.47 -15.41
N PRO A 386 -0.26 19.91 -15.25
CA PRO A 386 0.56 20.17 -14.07
C PRO A 386 0.71 21.67 -13.79
N MET A 387 0.51 22.05 -12.52
CA MET A 387 0.44 23.44 -12.09
C MET A 387 1.01 23.63 -10.69
N LEU A 388 1.44 24.85 -10.39
CA LEU A 388 2.13 25.22 -9.15
C LEU A 388 1.39 26.35 -8.45
N THR A 389 1.26 26.28 -7.13
CA THR A 389 1.01 27.44 -6.29
C THR A 389 1.93 27.45 -5.07
N MET A 390 2.38 28.63 -4.67
CA MET A 390 3.37 28.80 -3.60
C MET A 390 3.17 30.15 -2.89
N GLN A 391 3.38 30.17 -1.58
CA GLN A 391 3.54 31.40 -0.82
C GLN A 391 4.58 31.24 0.30
N MET A 392 5.33 32.29 0.59
CA MET A 392 6.32 32.30 1.67
C MET A 392 6.24 33.61 2.43
N ARG A 393 6.17 33.53 3.76
CA ARG A 393 6.33 34.67 4.66
C ARG A 393 7.78 34.77 5.08
N ILE A 394 8.34 35.98 5.02
CA ILE A 394 9.67 36.32 5.53
C ILE A 394 9.51 37.42 6.57
N ARG A 395 9.95 37.19 7.79
CA ARG A 395 10.05 38.19 8.86
C ARG A 395 11.52 38.57 9.04
N PHE A 396 11.78 39.87 9.17
CA PHE A 396 13.11 40.42 9.36
C PHE A 396 13.33 40.86 10.80
N THR A 397 14.58 40.86 11.23
CA THR A 397 15.00 41.28 12.59
C THR A 397 14.66 42.73 12.96
N ASP A 398 14.28 43.57 12.00
CA ASP A 398 13.78 44.93 12.23
C ASP A 398 12.26 45.00 12.47
N GLY A 399 11.58 43.85 12.49
CA GLY A 399 10.14 43.70 12.66
C GLY A 399 9.31 43.88 11.39
N THR A 400 9.94 44.08 10.22
CA THR A 400 9.22 44.15 8.94
C THR A 400 9.02 42.77 8.31
N GLU A 401 8.04 42.64 7.42
CA GLU A 401 7.75 41.38 6.71
C GLU A 401 7.72 41.57 5.18
N GLN A 402 8.02 40.50 4.46
CA GLN A 402 7.90 40.37 3.01
C GLN A 402 7.22 39.05 2.67
N THR A 403 6.35 39.06 1.66
CA THR A 403 5.72 37.84 1.11
C THR A 403 6.21 37.58 -0.31
N LEU A 404 6.59 36.34 -0.60
CA LEU A 404 6.80 35.84 -1.96
C LEU A 404 5.62 34.95 -2.34
N ILE A 405 5.04 35.15 -3.52
CA ILE A 405 3.93 34.33 -4.04
C ILE A 405 4.24 33.81 -5.45
N SER A 406 3.56 32.73 -5.85
CA SER A 406 3.42 32.34 -7.25
C SER A 406 2.48 33.29 -7.98
N ASP A 407 2.96 33.92 -9.05
CA ASP A 407 2.24 34.92 -9.84
C ASP A 407 2.89 35.12 -11.23
N GLU A 408 2.50 36.17 -11.95
CA GLU A 408 3.02 36.53 -13.28
C GLU A 408 4.53 36.86 -13.30
N SER A 409 5.17 37.05 -12.15
CA SER A 409 6.61 37.34 -12.06
C SER A 409 7.49 36.09 -12.19
N TRP A 410 6.89 34.91 -12.24
CA TRP A 410 7.56 33.64 -12.49
C TRP A 410 7.79 33.41 -13.99
N GLN A 411 8.79 32.58 -14.29
CA GLN A 411 9.06 32.13 -15.66
C GLN A 411 8.99 30.60 -15.72
N THR A 412 8.75 30.04 -16.90
CA THR A 412 8.69 28.60 -17.16
C THR A 412 9.60 28.21 -18.32
N ALA A 413 10.07 26.96 -18.32
CA ALA A 413 10.80 26.32 -19.41
C ALA A 413 10.44 24.84 -19.48
N ASN A 414 10.91 24.15 -20.54
CA ASN A 414 10.75 22.71 -20.67
C ASN A 414 11.73 21.94 -19.77
N SER A 415 11.21 20.95 -19.05
CA SER A 415 11.98 20.06 -18.17
C SER A 415 12.87 19.09 -18.95
N PRO A 416 14.01 18.67 -18.37
CA PRO A 416 14.72 17.47 -18.82
C PRO A 416 13.89 16.19 -18.65
N ILE A 417 12.84 16.19 -17.82
CA ILE A 417 11.87 15.11 -17.75
C ILE A 417 10.91 15.22 -18.94
N THR A 418 11.07 14.32 -19.92
CA THR A 418 10.33 14.33 -21.18
C THR A 418 9.11 13.41 -21.18
N PHE A 419 8.99 12.53 -20.18
CA PHE A 419 7.81 11.71 -19.94
C PHE A 419 7.70 11.44 -18.43
N SER A 420 6.49 11.49 -17.88
CA SER A 420 6.20 11.10 -16.51
C SER A 420 4.81 10.49 -16.46
N CYS A 421 4.71 9.30 -15.89
CA CYS A 421 3.44 8.62 -15.67
C CYS A 421 3.57 7.72 -14.44
N VAL A 422 2.63 7.83 -13.49
CA VAL A 422 2.64 7.06 -12.24
C VAL A 422 2.66 5.54 -12.49
N TYR A 423 2.17 5.08 -13.65
CA TYR A 423 2.22 3.67 -14.09
C TYR A 423 3.31 3.40 -15.11
N GLY A 424 3.43 4.29 -16.10
CA GLY A 424 4.11 3.99 -17.35
C GLY A 424 5.62 4.23 -17.32
N GLY A 425 6.12 5.05 -16.40
CA GLY A 425 7.55 5.34 -16.38
C GLY A 425 7.93 6.81 -16.23
N GLU A 426 9.23 7.04 -16.39
CA GLU A 426 9.83 8.36 -16.51
C GLU A 426 10.94 8.35 -17.57
N ASP A 427 10.97 9.38 -18.41
CA ASP A 427 12.10 9.60 -19.32
C ASP A 427 12.79 10.91 -18.98
N TYR A 428 14.12 10.89 -19.00
CA TYR A 428 14.98 12.02 -18.70
C TYR A 428 16.01 12.21 -19.81
N ASP A 429 16.10 13.42 -20.36
CA ASP A 429 17.10 13.83 -21.35
C ASP A 429 18.03 14.88 -20.75
N ALA A 430 19.20 14.45 -20.29
CA ALA A 430 20.17 15.30 -19.61
C ALA A 430 20.75 16.40 -20.52
N ARG A 431 20.61 16.28 -21.85
CA ARG A 431 21.04 17.33 -22.80
C ARG A 431 20.24 18.62 -22.64
N ILE A 432 19.02 18.53 -22.09
CA ILE A 432 18.13 19.67 -21.87
C ILE A 432 18.58 20.52 -20.68
N GLU A 433 19.30 19.96 -19.69
CA GLU A 433 19.76 20.70 -18.51
C GLU A 433 20.55 21.96 -18.87
N ALA A 434 21.45 21.85 -19.86
CA ALA A 434 22.26 22.98 -20.31
C ALA A 434 21.42 24.12 -20.94
N LEU A 435 20.24 23.80 -21.48
CA LEU A 435 19.32 24.80 -22.04
C LEU A 435 18.66 25.64 -20.94
N LEU A 436 18.49 25.09 -19.72
CA LEU A 436 17.89 25.82 -18.60
C LEU A 436 18.80 26.95 -18.08
N GLU A 437 20.10 26.90 -18.40
CA GLU A 437 21.06 27.97 -18.09
C GLU A 437 20.99 29.13 -19.10
N ASP A 438 20.37 28.93 -20.27
CA ASP A 438 20.13 29.99 -21.23
C ASP A 438 18.84 30.76 -20.90
N SER A 439 18.96 32.07 -20.68
CA SER A 439 17.84 32.98 -20.49
C SER A 439 16.76 32.90 -21.60
N SER A 440 17.15 32.55 -22.83
CA SER A 440 16.23 32.46 -23.98
C SER A 440 15.30 31.25 -23.93
N ALA A 441 15.61 30.24 -23.12
CA ALA A 441 14.77 29.06 -22.91
C ALA A 441 13.55 29.33 -22.03
N TRP A 442 13.48 30.49 -21.38
CA TRP A 442 12.47 30.83 -20.39
C TRP A 442 11.40 31.76 -20.96
N SER A 443 10.14 31.37 -20.82
CA SER A 443 8.97 32.15 -21.19
C SER A 443 8.17 32.58 -19.94
N PRO A 444 7.27 33.57 -20.05
CA PRO A 444 6.33 33.88 -18.98
C PRO A 444 5.42 32.69 -18.65
N VAL A 445 5.03 32.58 -17.38
CA VAL A 445 4.03 31.59 -16.95
C VAL A 445 2.62 31.99 -17.37
N ASN A 446 1.72 31.00 -17.42
CA ASN A 446 0.28 31.23 -17.51
C ASN A 446 -0.32 31.20 -16.10
N VAL A 447 -1.02 32.26 -15.70
CA VAL A 447 -1.87 32.24 -14.50
C VAL A 447 -3.19 31.59 -14.87
N ILE A 448 -3.61 30.58 -14.11
CA ILE A 448 -4.80 29.77 -14.38
C ILE A 448 -5.64 29.59 -13.11
N ASP A 449 -6.84 29.05 -13.27
CA ASP A 449 -7.63 28.58 -12.14
C ASP A 449 -7.14 27.21 -11.66
N GLY A 450 -7.24 26.97 -10.34
CA GLY A 450 -6.92 25.67 -9.76
C GLY A 450 -8.01 24.61 -10.02
N PRO A 451 -7.77 23.33 -9.66
CA PRO A 451 -8.69 22.21 -9.95
C PRO A 451 -9.99 22.21 -9.10
N GLY A 452 -10.19 23.22 -8.25
CA GLY A 452 -11.36 23.38 -7.37
C GLY A 452 -11.24 22.79 -5.97
N GLY A 453 -10.21 21.99 -5.68
CA GLY A 453 -9.96 21.44 -4.35
C GLY A 453 -9.41 22.48 -3.34
N ALA A 454 -9.71 22.28 -2.07
CA ALA A 454 -9.18 23.11 -0.98
C ALA A 454 -7.70 22.80 -0.73
N LEU A 455 -6.86 23.83 -0.63
CA LEU A 455 -5.47 23.68 -0.21
C LEU A 455 -5.42 23.26 1.26
N THR A 456 -4.90 22.07 1.52
CA THR A 456 -4.83 21.47 2.87
C THR A 456 -3.42 20.94 3.12
N GLY A 457 -2.91 21.14 4.33
CA GLY A 457 -1.55 20.78 4.71
C GLY A 457 -1.49 19.43 5.42
N LEU A 458 -0.69 19.38 6.48
CA LEU A 458 -0.32 18.15 7.18
C LEU A 458 -1.50 17.45 7.88
N SER A 459 -2.58 18.16 8.20
CA SER A 459 -3.77 17.62 8.87
C SER A 459 -4.51 16.55 8.07
N GLN A 460 -4.35 16.55 6.74
CA GLN A 460 -5.00 15.61 5.82
C GLN A 460 -3.99 14.87 4.93
N ALA A 461 -2.70 14.96 5.26
CA ALA A 461 -1.63 14.28 4.54
C ALA A 461 -1.17 13.01 5.28
N ALA A 462 -0.82 11.98 4.51
CA ALA A 462 -0.03 10.87 5.02
C ALA A 462 1.42 11.34 5.28
N ASP A 463 2.22 10.54 6.00
CA ASP A 463 3.63 10.88 6.16
C ASP A 463 4.36 10.83 4.80
N PRO A 464 5.29 11.77 4.53
CA PRO A 464 5.93 11.92 3.23
C PRO A 464 6.62 10.64 2.74
N ILE A 465 6.76 10.51 1.42
CA ILE A 465 7.54 9.41 0.82
C ILE A 465 9.02 9.81 0.83
N GLY A 466 9.90 8.88 1.18
CA GLY A 466 11.34 9.13 1.24
C GLY A 466 12.16 8.03 0.56
N ALA A 467 13.42 8.33 0.31
CA ALA A 467 14.45 7.32 0.07
C ALA A 467 14.86 6.73 1.43
N ILE A 468 14.65 5.43 1.62
CA ILE A 468 14.77 4.79 2.94
C ILE A 468 16.10 4.06 3.09
N GLU A 469 16.39 3.14 2.16
CA GLU A 469 17.64 2.40 2.11
C GLU A 469 18.02 2.15 0.64
N THR A 470 19.30 1.88 0.39
CA THR A 470 19.82 1.60 -0.95
C THR A 470 20.36 0.17 -1.00
N LEU A 471 19.82 -0.64 -1.91
CA LEU A 471 20.23 -2.02 -2.13
C LEU A 471 21.12 -2.11 -3.37
N GLN A 472 22.23 -2.83 -3.22
CA GLN A 472 23.11 -3.17 -4.33
C GLN A 472 22.62 -4.46 -5.02
N PRO A 473 22.78 -4.60 -6.34
CA PRO A 473 22.48 -5.84 -7.03
C PRO A 473 23.27 -7.01 -6.44
N VAL A 474 22.59 -8.12 -6.16
CA VAL A 474 23.22 -9.36 -5.68
C VAL A 474 23.78 -10.20 -6.82
N SER A 475 23.27 -10.02 -8.04
CA SER A 475 23.85 -10.62 -9.25
C SER A 475 23.54 -9.81 -10.52
N VAL A 476 24.36 -10.00 -11.55
CA VAL A 476 24.24 -9.37 -12.86
C VAL A 476 24.37 -10.43 -13.95
N ASN A 477 23.38 -10.50 -14.85
CA ASN A 477 23.32 -11.43 -15.96
C ASN A 477 23.37 -10.68 -17.30
N THR A 478 24.49 -10.76 -18.01
CA THR A 478 24.64 -10.13 -19.33
C THR A 478 24.20 -11.10 -20.43
N ILE A 479 23.05 -10.81 -21.06
CA ILE A 479 22.48 -11.62 -22.15
C ILE A 479 23.16 -11.27 -23.48
N SER A 480 23.39 -9.98 -23.71
CA SER A 480 24.16 -9.44 -24.85
C SER A 480 24.82 -8.12 -24.45
N PRO A 481 25.76 -7.57 -25.24
CA PRO A 481 26.42 -6.30 -24.90
C PRO A 481 25.47 -5.11 -24.66
N ASN A 482 24.23 -5.18 -25.18
CA ASN A 482 23.21 -4.17 -25.03
C ASN A 482 22.01 -4.59 -24.15
N LEU A 483 22.05 -5.77 -23.54
CA LEU A 483 20.96 -6.31 -22.71
C LEU A 483 21.50 -7.00 -21.47
N ILE A 484 21.21 -6.43 -20.31
CA ILE A 484 21.73 -6.85 -19.01
C ILE A 484 20.55 -6.97 -18.04
N VAL A 485 20.51 -8.00 -17.20
CA VAL A 485 19.49 -8.16 -16.16
C VAL A 485 20.16 -8.15 -14.80
N TYR A 486 19.72 -7.26 -13.91
CA TYR A 486 20.18 -7.15 -12.53
C TYR A 486 19.18 -7.84 -11.60
N ASP A 487 19.66 -8.65 -10.66
CA ASP A 487 18.88 -9.12 -9.51
C ASP A 487 19.23 -8.25 -8.31
N LEU A 488 18.24 -7.54 -7.77
CA LEU A 488 18.38 -6.66 -6.60
C LEU A 488 18.28 -7.43 -5.28
N GLY A 489 17.98 -8.74 -5.33
CA GLY A 489 17.92 -9.64 -4.18
C GLY A 489 16.63 -9.56 -3.36
N GLN A 490 15.86 -8.49 -3.51
CA GLN A 490 14.64 -8.22 -2.74
C GLN A 490 13.59 -7.54 -3.63
N ASN A 491 12.35 -8.03 -3.59
CA ASN A 491 11.21 -7.34 -4.20
C ASN A 491 10.80 -6.15 -3.31
N VAL A 492 10.91 -4.93 -3.84
CA VAL A 492 10.64 -3.66 -3.15
C VAL A 492 9.92 -2.69 -4.08
N SER A 493 9.26 -1.67 -3.54
CA SER A 493 9.03 -0.41 -4.27
C SER A 493 10.33 0.37 -4.35
N PHE A 494 10.80 0.67 -5.56
CA PHE A 494 12.09 1.37 -5.73
C PHE A 494 12.13 2.37 -6.89
N MET A 495 13.16 3.20 -6.82
CA MET A 495 13.64 4.11 -7.86
C MET A 495 15.12 3.81 -8.14
N PRO A 496 15.52 3.54 -9.40
CA PRO A 496 16.91 3.18 -9.69
C PRO A 496 17.83 4.40 -9.61
N ARG A 497 18.99 4.27 -8.96
CA ARG A 497 20.08 5.26 -9.07
C ARG A 497 21.13 4.75 -10.05
N LEU A 498 21.41 5.54 -11.08
CA LEU A 498 22.32 5.19 -12.17
C LEU A 498 23.58 6.04 -12.09
N THR A 499 24.75 5.41 -12.22
CA THR A 499 26.00 6.08 -12.59
C THR A 499 26.51 5.49 -13.90
N VAL A 500 26.76 6.34 -14.89
CA VAL A 500 27.01 5.91 -16.28
C VAL A 500 28.01 6.83 -16.99
N THR A 501 28.79 6.28 -17.91
CA THR A 501 29.60 7.04 -18.87
C THR A 501 29.16 6.74 -20.30
N GLY A 502 29.35 7.68 -21.22
CA GLY A 502 29.01 7.47 -22.62
C GLY A 502 28.96 8.76 -23.41
N VAL A 503 28.68 8.65 -24.71
CA VAL A 503 28.55 9.81 -25.59
C VAL A 503 27.19 10.49 -25.41
N ALA A 504 27.11 11.79 -25.71
CA ALA A 504 25.85 12.52 -25.72
C ALA A 504 24.83 11.85 -26.66
N GLY A 505 23.60 11.65 -26.19
CA GLY A 505 22.54 10.97 -26.95
C GLY A 505 22.55 9.44 -26.87
N ALA A 506 23.54 8.82 -26.20
CA ALA A 506 23.41 7.44 -25.76
C ALA A 506 22.32 7.32 -24.69
N SER A 507 21.69 6.15 -24.54
CA SER A 507 20.62 5.95 -23.57
C SER A 507 20.67 4.62 -22.83
N VAL A 508 20.15 4.66 -21.61
CA VAL A 508 19.96 3.52 -20.70
C VAL A 508 18.47 3.41 -20.40
N LYS A 509 17.82 2.35 -20.88
CA LYS A 509 16.42 2.02 -20.57
C LYS A 509 16.38 0.93 -19.51
N MET A 510 15.64 1.15 -18.42
CA MET A 510 15.59 0.26 -17.25
C MET A 510 14.14 -0.18 -17.01
N ILE A 511 13.86 -1.48 -17.14
CA ILE A 511 12.54 -2.10 -17.03
C ILE A 511 12.49 -2.97 -15.78
N PRO A 512 11.80 -2.54 -14.71
CA PRO A 512 11.68 -3.36 -13.50
C PRO A 512 10.73 -4.54 -13.71
N ALA A 513 10.91 -5.61 -12.95
CA ALA A 513 9.97 -6.74 -12.88
C ALA A 513 10.05 -7.46 -11.53
N GLU A 514 8.96 -8.12 -11.15
CA GLU A 514 8.92 -8.96 -9.96
C GLU A 514 9.54 -10.34 -10.19
N LEU A 515 9.51 -10.83 -11.44
CA LEU A 515 9.89 -12.19 -11.82
C LEU A 515 10.83 -12.23 -13.02
N LEU A 516 11.49 -13.38 -13.20
CA LEU A 516 12.25 -13.73 -14.41
C LEU A 516 11.53 -14.82 -15.21
N ALA A 517 11.78 -14.85 -16.51
CA ALA A 517 11.45 -15.95 -17.39
C ALA A 517 12.58 -17.00 -17.39
N GLY A 518 12.31 -18.19 -17.92
CA GLY A 518 13.29 -19.28 -17.95
C GLY A 518 14.55 -19.02 -18.78
N ASP A 519 14.54 -17.98 -19.64
CA ASP A 519 15.70 -17.54 -20.43
C ASP A 519 16.54 -16.45 -19.74
N GLY A 520 16.19 -16.10 -18.50
CA GLY A 520 16.88 -15.08 -17.70
C GLY A 520 16.48 -13.63 -18.00
N ARG A 521 15.53 -13.40 -18.93
CA ARG A 521 14.90 -12.08 -19.12
C ARG A 521 13.84 -11.82 -18.06
N ILE A 522 13.38 -10.58 -17.95
CA ILE A 522 12.24 -10.27 -17.07
C ILE A 522 10.97 -10.97 -17.53
N ASN A 523 10.13 -11.35 -16.56
CA ASN A 523 8.76 -11.79 -16.78
C ASN A 523 7.82 -10.80 -16.10
N ASP A 524 7.05 -10.08 -16.91
CA ASP A 524 6.17 -8.99 -16.46
C ASP A 524 4.80 -9.12 -17.13
N PRO A 525 4.02 -10.17 -16.82
CA PRO A 525 2.82 -10.52 -17.57
C PRO A 525 1.70 -9.48 -17.43
N MET A 526 1.70 -8.68 -16.36
CA MET A 526 0.66 -7.67 -16.10
C MET A 526 0.92 -6.35 -16.84
N CYS A 527 2.17 -5.87 -16.86
CA CYS A 527 2.51 -4.60 -17.49
C CYS A 527 3.19 -4.76 -18.86
N GLY A 528 3.58 -5.97 -19.25
CA GLY A 528 4.15 -6.30 -20.56
C GLY A 528 5.52 -5.67 -20.83
N GLY A 529 6.28 -5.28 -19.80
CA GLY A 529 7.54 -4.54 -19.94
C GLY A 529 7.36 -3.08 -20.37
N ASN A 530 6.13 -2.54 -20.34
CA ASN A 530 5.81 -1.18 -20.75
C ASN A 530 5.75 -0.18 -19.58
N SER A 531 6.48 -0.46 -18.51
CA SER A 531 6.60 0.39 -17.31
C SER A 531 8.09 0.52 -17.00
N TYR A 532 8.73 1.62 -17.41
CA TYR A 532 10.19 1.71 -17.45
C TYR A 532 10.73 3.13 -17.35
N TYR A 533 12.02 3.21 -17.02
CA TYR A 533 12.78 4.44 -17.01
C TYR A 533 13.64 4.56 -18.27
N THR A 534 13.87 5.77 -18.77
CA THR A 534 14.89 6.03 -19.80
C THR A 534 15.75 7.22 -19.40
N TYR A 535 17.07 7.06 -19.40
CA TYR A 535 18.03 8.15 -19.23
C TYR A 535 18.83 8.35 -20.51
N THR A 536 18.82 9.57 -21.05
CA THR A 536 19.62 9.97 -22.22
C THR A 536 20.78 10.86 -21.78
N LEU A 537 22.01 10.45 -22.10
CA LEU A 537 23.25 11.07 -21.61
C LEU A 537 23.52 12.41 -22.29
N LYS A 538 24.13 13.33 -21.52
CA LYS A 538 24.68 14.59 -22.06
C LYS A 538 26.15 14.49 -22.49
N GLY A 539 26.82 13.37 -22.20
CA GLY A 539 28.19 13.10 -22.60
C GLY A 539 29.24 13.76 -21.70
N ALA A 540 29.01 13.80 -20.39
CA ALA A 540 29.96 14.42 -19.46
C ALA A 540 31.26 13.62 -19.32
N GLU A 541 32.42 14.30 -19.38
CA GLU A 541 33.76 13.67 -19.38
C GLU A 541 34.03 12.81 -18.13
N GLY A 542 33.46 13.19 -16.97
CA GLY A 542 33.60 12.47 -15.69
C GLY A 542 32.54 11.41 -15.42
N GLY A 543 31.61 11.15 -16.35
CA GLY A 543 30.41 10.36 -16.11
C GLY A 543 29.26 11.18 -15.53
N GLU A 544 28.10 10.53 -15.43
CA GLU A 544 26.83 11.12 -15.05
C GLU A 544 26.18 10.27 -13.96
N THR A 545 25.63 10.93 -12.94
CA THR A 545 24.79 10.29 -11.92
C THR A 545 23.38 10.80 -12.05
N TRP A 546 22.42 9.89 -12.09
CA TRP A 546 21.01 10.21 -12.24
C TRP A 546 20.16 9.45 -11.22
N PHE A 547 19.17 10.15 -10.68
CA PHE A 547 18.12 9.61 -9.83
C PHE A 547 16.79 10.19 -10.33
N PRO A 548 15.79 9.35 -10.66
CA PRO A 548 14.51 9.83 -11.17
C PRO A 548 13.75 10.66 -10.12
N GLN A 549 12.70 11.35 -10.56
CA GLN A 549 11.93 12.27 -9.70
C GLN A 549 10.49 11.79 -9.42
N PHE A 550 9.75 11.35 -10.44
CA PHE A 550 8.28 11.27 -10.40
C PHE A 550 7.70 9.90 -10.78
N PHE A 551 8.52 8.84 -10.74
CA PHE A 551 8.07 7.47 -10.97
C PHE A 551 8.79 6.50 -10.03
N TYR A 552 8.04 5.57 -9.46
CA TYR A 552 8.55 4.42 -8.70
C TYR A 552 7.90 3.14 -9.23
N ARG A 553 8.50 1.97 -8.96
CA ARG A 553 7.87 0.70 -9.29
C ARG A 553 8.25 -0.41 -8.33
N GLY A 554 7.31 -1.32 -8.07
CA GLY A 554 7.57 -2.63 -7.48
C GLY A 554 8.43 -3.54 -8.37
N GLY A 555 9.42 -4.20 -7.81
CA GLY A 555 10.18 -5.25 -8.49
C GLY A 555 11.40 -5.72 -7.71
N ARG A 556 11.94 -6.86 -8.14
CA ARG A 556 13.24 -7.42 -7.70
C ARG A 556 14.29 -7.37 -8.80
N TYR A 557 13.87 -7.46 -10.05
CA TYR A 557 14.76 -7.52 -11.20
C TYR A 557 14.69 -6.23 -12.01
N LEU A 558 15.79 -5.89 -12.67
CA LEU A 558 15.88 -4.72 -13.54
C LEU A 558 16.55 -5.12 -14.85
N GLN A 559 15.77 -5.19 -15.93
CA GLN A 559 16.32 -5.39 -17.28
C GLN A 559 16.77 -4.04 -17.84
N VAL A 560 18.01 -4.00 -18.31
CA VAL A 560 18.65 -2.80 -18.84
C VAL A 560 18.97 -3.00 -20.31
N GLU A 561 18.42 -2.10 -21.14
CA GLU A 561 18.63 -2.02 -22.56
C GLU A 561 19.47 -0.78 -22.88
N LEU A 562 20.62 -0.99 -23.55
CA LEU A 562 21.56 0.07 -23.90
C LEU A 562 21.44 0.44 -25.37
N SER A 563 21.49 1.74 -25.67
CA SER A 563 21.56 2.22 -27.06
C SER A 563 22.51 3.41 -27.21
N ALA A 564 23.02 3.63 -28.42
CA ALA A 564 23.88 4.74 -28.78
C ALA A 564 23.59 5.21 -30.21
N PRO A 565 23.92 6.47 -30.56
CA PRO A 565 23.86 6.93 -31.94
C PRO A 565 24.68 6.05 -32.89
N ASP A 566 24.26 5.95 -34.16
CA ASP A 566 24.89 5.08 -35.15
C ASP A 566 26.42 5.28 -35.22
N GLY A 567 27.16 4.17 -35.10
CA GLY A 567 28.62 4.15 -35.14
C GLY A 567 29.32 4.57 -33.84
N MET A 568 28.58 4.90 -32.79
CA MET A 568 29.13 5.22 -31.46
C MET A 568 29.12 4.01 -30.52
N ALA A 569 29.97 4.05 -29.50
CA ALA A 569 30.00 3.02 -28.46
C ALA A 569 28.76 3.09 -27.56
N LEU A 570 28.31 1.92 -27.09
CA LEU A 570 27.28 1.82 -26.04
C LEU A 570 27.76 2.50 -24.75
N PRO A 571 26.84 3.06 -23.95
CA PRO A 571 27.19 3.60 -22.65
C PRO A 571 27.65 2.49 -21.69
N GLU A 572 28.54 2.84 -20.75
CA GLU A 572 29.06 1.93 -19.74
C GLU A 572 28.43 2.27 -18.38
N ILE A 573 27.73 1.29 -17.79
CA ILE A 573 27.12 1.43 -16.46
C ILE A 573 28.21 1.19 -15.42
N GLN A 574 28.48 2.21 -14.58
CA GLN A 574 29.42 2.12 -13.48
C GLN A 574 28.75 1.58 -12.21
N SER A 575 27.53 2.03 -11.93
CA SER A 575 26.70 1.49 -10.86
C SER A 575 25.22 1.61 -11.18
N LEU A 576 24.45 0.67 -10.66
CA LEU A 576 22.99 0.67 -10.73
C LEU A 576 22.45 0.13 -9.41
N GLU A 577 21.74 0.98 -8.68
CA GLU A 577 21.29 0.71 -7.31
C GLU A 577 19.77 0.76 -7.22
N SER A 578 19.19 0.00 -6.30
CA SER A 578 17.77 0.10 -5.95
C SER A 578 17.61 0.98 -4.72
N VAL A 579 17.12 2.21 -4.90
CA VAL A 579 16.74 3.06 -3.78
C VAL A 579 15.32 2.70 -3.38
N VAL A 580 15.16 2.09 -2.22
CA VAL A 580 13.86 1.71 -1.66
C VAL A 580 13.08 2.97 -1.32
N VAL A 581 11.86 3.09 -1.84
CA VAL A 581 11.00 4.26 -1.65
C VAL A 581 9.66 3.87 -1.04
N HIS A 582 9.34 4.46 0.10
CA HIS A 582 8.02 4.36 0.75
C HIS A 582 7.83 5.48 1.77
N SER A 583 6.67 5.50 2.43
CA SER A 583 6.37 6.44 3.51
C SER A 583 7.44 6.42 4.61
N LYS A 584 7.79 7.60 5.11
CA LYS A 584 8.68 7.83 6.26
C LYS A 584 8.03 7.50 7.60
N ALA A 585 6.85 6.87 7.61
CA ALA A 585 6.20 6.36 8.81
C ALA A 585 7.22 5.58 9.66
N ARG A 586 7.29 5.96 10.94
CA ARG A 586 8.29 5.40 11.88
C ARG A 586 7.92 3.95 12.24
N PRO A 587 8.87 3.02 12.28
CA PRO A 587 8.63 1.70 12.89
C PRO A 587 8.18 1.83 14.34
N THR A 588 7.13 1.11 14.75
CA THR A 588 6.60 1.14 16.12
C THR A 588 6.76 -0.18 16.86
N GLY A 589 7.13 -1.26 16.20
CA GLY A 589 7.30 -2.55 16.86
C GLY A 589 8.38 -3.40 16.22
N ASP A 590 8.81 -4.38 16.99
CA ASP A 590 9.69 -5.42 16.50
C ASP A 590 9.33 -6.76 17.13
N PHE A 591 9.56 -7.83 16.37
CA PHE A 591 9.27 -9.19 16.75
C PHE A 591 10.35 -10.14 16.21
N GLU A 592 10.81 -11.04 17.08
CA GLU A 592 11.73 -12.12 16.76
C GLU A 592 11.39 -13.34 17.63
N CYS A 593 11.56 -14.56 17.11
CA CYS A 593 11.35 -15.78 17.89
C CYS A 593 12.36 -16.87 17.54
N SER A 594 12.35 -17.97 18.30
CA SER A 594 13.25 -19.09 18.09
C SER A 594 12.99 -19.89 16.80
N ASN A 595 11.85 -19.67 16.14
CA ASN A 595 11.51 -20.34 14.89
C ASN A 595 11.82 -19.42 13.70
N GLU A 596 12.83 -19.81 12.94
CA GLU A 596 13.34 -19.01 11.82
C GLU A 596 12.33 -18.86 10.68
N LEU A 597 11.44 -19.83 10.47
CA LEU A 597 10.39 -19.69 9.47
C LEU A 597 9.46 -18.53 9.82
N PHE A 598 9.03 -18.37 11.08
CA PHE A 598 8.21 -17.22 11.46
C PHE A 598 8.94 -15.88 11.35
N ASN A 599 10.24 -15.83 11.64
CA ASN A 599 11.04 -14.63 11.41
C ASN A 599 11.05 -14.25 9.92
N ARG A 600 11.23 -15.25 9.03
CA ARG A 600 11.20 -15.05 7.58
C ARG A 600 9.81 -14.69 7.06
N ILE A 601 8.74 -15.26 7.62
CA ILE A 601 7.35 -14.91 7.29
C ILE A 601 7.07 -13.45 7.65
N ARG A 602 7.48 -13.01 8.84
CA ARG A 602 7.36 -11.59 9.21
C ARG A 602 8.11 -10.70 8.22
N ASN A 603 9.35 -11.04 7.86
CA ASN A 603 10.14 -10.27 6.90
C ASN A 603 9.46 -10.20 5.51
N LEU A 604 8.92 -11.33 5.02
CA LEU A 604 8.16 -11.41 3.76
C LEU A 604 6.98 -10.43 3.75
N ILE A 605 6.20 -10.40 4.83
CA ILE A 605 5.03 -9.53 4.98
C ILE A 605 5.46 -8.07 5.12
N ARG A 606 6.45 -7.79 5.99
CA ARG A 606 6.93 -6.44 6.27
C ARG A 606 7.47 -5.76 5.01
N TRP A 607 8.15 -6.48 4.11
CA TRP A 607 8.56 -5.94 2.82
C TRP A 607 7.39 -5.55 1.92
N ALA A 608 6.33 -6.36 1.89
CA ALA A 608 5.13 -6.03 1.11
C ALA A 608 4.36 -4.86 1.72
N GLN A 609 4.23 -4.79 3.05
CA GLN A 609 3.62 -3.66 3.74
C GLN A 609 4.34 -2.35 3.40
N ARG A 610 5.67 -2.31 3.61
CA ARG A 610 6.51 -1.14 3.29
C ARG A 610 6.32 -0.69 1.86
N SER A 611 6.32 -1.62 0.92
CA SER A 611 6.25 -1.28 -0.51
C SER A 611 4.93 -0.60 -0.90
N ASN A 612 3.89 -0.77 -0.09
CA ASN A 612 2.54 -0.31 -0.37
C ASN A 612 2.07 0.85 0.53
N LEU A 613 2.97 1.44 1.32
CA LEU A 613 2.72 2.71 2.02
C LEU A 613 3.17 3.87 1.14
N MET A 614 2.35 4.23 0.15
CA MET A 614 2.67 5.19 -0.92
C MET A 614 1.59 6.28 -1.02
N SER A 615 1.53 7.20 -0.05
CA SER A 615 0.50 8.25 0.11
C SER A 615 -0.93 7.75 0.37
N VAL A 616 -1.25 6.55 -0.09
CA VAL A 616 -2.37 5.69 0.27
C VAL A 616 -1.79 4.35 0.71
N ILE A 617 -2.62 3.52 1.33
CA ILE A 617 -2.32 2.09 1.50
C ILE A 617 -2.71 1.40 0.18
N SER A 618 -1.72 1.12 -0.68
CA SER A 618 -1.99 0.50 -2.00
C SER A 618 -2.13 -1.01 -1.94
N ASP A 619 -2.81 -1.61 -2.91
CA ASP A 619 -2.84 -3.08 -3.09
C ASP A 619 -1.48 -3.64 -3.50
N CYS A 620 -0.90 -3.07 -4.56
CA CYS A 620 0.39 -3.47 -5.10
C CYS A 620 1.17 -2.28 -5.68
N PRO A 621 2.51 -2.31 -5.65
CA PRO A 621 3.35 -1.16 -6.05
C PRO A 621 3.76 -1.16 -7.53
N HIS A 622 3.31 -2.13 -8.34
CA HIS A 622 3.75 -2.28 -9.73
C HIS A 622 2.67 -1.99 -10.78
N ARG A 623 1.43 -2.51 -10.60
CA ARG A 623 0.36 -2.43 -11.62
C ARG A 623 -0.79 -1.48 -11.29
N GLU A 624 -1.41 -1.53 -10.10
CA GLU A 624 -2.63 -0.77 -9.80
C GLU A 624 -2.39 0.46 -8.92
N LYS A 625 -1.64 0.30 -7.82
CA LYS A 625 -1.29 1.39 -6.90
C LYS A 625 -2.51 2.12 -6.32
N LEU A 626 -3.65 1.43 -6.17
CA LEU A 626 -4.91 2.03 -5.74
C LEU A 626 -5.14 1.81 -4.24
N GLY A 627 -5.76 2.79 -3.58
CA GLY A 627 -6.09 2.72 -2.16
C GLY A 627 -7.31 1.84 -1.90
N TRP A 628 -7.17 0.52 -1.98
CA TRP A 628 -8.23 -0.45 -1.66
C TRP A 628 -8.54 -0.44 -0.15
N LEU A 629 -9.82 -0.29 0.18
CA LEU A 629 -10.23 0.12 1.54
C LEU A 629 -10.16 -0.97 2.60
N GLU A 630 -10.42 -2.23 2.24
CA GLU A 630 -10.33 -3.38 3.14
C GLU A 630 -9.00 -3.45 3.89
N GLN A 631 -7.91 -3.06 3.23
CA GLN A 631 -6.57 -3.08 3.83
C GLN A 631 -6.48 -2.17 5.06
N TYR A 632 -7.24 -1.08 5.13
CA TYR A 632 -7.21 -0.18 6.28
C TYR A 632 -7.69 -0.87 7.56
N HIS A 633 -8.68 -1.76 7.48
CA HIS A 633 -9.26 -2.40 8.67
C HIS A 633 -8.84 -3.87 8.86
N LEU A 634 -8.67 -4.66 7.79
CA LEU A 634 -8.24 -6.06 7.90
C LEU A 634 -6.79 -6.15 8.39
N HIS A 635 -5.90 -5.34 7.81
CA HIS A 635 -4.52 -5.17 8.30
C HIS A 635 -4.42 -4.17 9.45
N GLY A 636 -5.56 -3.67 9.96
CA GLY A 636 -5.61 -2.57 10.91
C GLY A 636 -4.69 -2.77 12.12
N TYR A 637 -4.73 -3.95 12.74
CA TYR A 637 -3.88 -4.26 13.88
C TYR A 637 -2.44 -4.58 13.48
N ALA A 638 -2.25 -5.36 12.42
CA ALA A 638 -0.93 -5.73 11.91
C ALA A 638 -0.07 -4.49 11.58
N LEU A 639 -0.63 -3.53 10.83
CA LEU A 639 0.08 -2.31 10.43
C LEU A 639 0.38 -1.41 11.63
N ARG A 640 -0.55 -1.26 12.58
CA ARG A 640 -0.33 -0.40 13.76
C ARG A 640 0.71 -0.96 14.73
N HIS A 641 0.93 -2.27 14.76
CA HIS A 641 2.04 -2.87 15.50
C HIS A 641 3.40 -2.62 14.83
N GLU A 642 3.45 -2.60 13.50
CA GLU A 642 4.72 -2.49 12.76
C GLU A 642 5.14 -1.03 12.49
N TRP A 643 4.17 -0.11 12.33
CA TRP A 643 4.37 1.27 11.89
C TRP A 643 3.50 2.29 12.64
N ASP A 644 3.96 3.53 12.68
CA ASP A 644 3.19 4.67 13.15
C ASP A 644 2.19 5.09 12.06
N MET A 645 0.96 4.62 12.18
CA MET A 645 -0.04 4.75 11.12
C MET A 645 -1.01 5.92 11.31
N ALA A 646 -0.84 6.75 12.35
CA ALA A 646 -1.82 7.77 12.71
C ALA A 646 -2.16 8.70 11.52
N SER A 647 -1.14 9.23 10.84
CA SER A 647 -1.28 10.16 9.71
C SER A 647 -2.06 9.57 8.54
N ILE A 648 -1.69 8.37 8.09
CA ILE A 648 -2.30 7.75 6.91
C ILE A 648 -3.74 7.29 7.19
N TYR A 649 -4.09 6.96 8.42
CA TYR A 649 -5.48 6.66 8.80
C TYR A 649 -6.37 7.90 8.82
N VAL A 650 -5.87 9.06 9.31
CA VAL A 650 -6.61 10.33 9.22
C VAL A 650 -6.86 10.68 7.76
N LYS A 651 -5.80 10.63 6.94
CA LYS A 651 -5.88 10.91 5.50
C LYS A 651 -6.83 9.95 4.77
N GLY A 652 -6.73 8.64 5.03
CA GLY A 652 -7.59 7.64 4.42
C GLY A 652 -9.08 7.84 4.75
N MET A 653 -9.40 8.22 5.99
CA MET A 653 -10.77 8.55 6.38
C MET A 653 -11.33 9.76 5.62
N ALA A 654 -10.50 10.77 5.37
CA ALA A 654 -10.92 11.91 4.57
C ALA A 654 -11.12 11.57 3.10
N ASP A 655 -10.24 10.74 2.51
CA ASP A 655 -10.43 10.25 1.14
C ASP A 655 -11.73 9.44 1.02
N MET A 656 -12.02 8.54 1.98
CA MET A 656 -13.27 7.77 2.02
C MET A 656 -14.49 8.69 2.12
N ALA A 657 -14.44 9.71 2.99
CA ALA A 657 -15.52 10.69 3.13
C ALA A 657 -15.76 11.49 1.83
N GLN A 658 -14.69 11.81 1.10
CA GLN A 658 -14.77 12.52 -0.19
C GLN A 658 -15.27 11.63 -1.33
N ALA A 659 -15.03 10.32 -1.26
CA ALA A 659 -15.53 9.33 -2.21
C ALA A 659 -16.98 8.92 -1.94
N GLN A 660 -17.50 9.14 -0.71
CA GLN A 660 -18.86 8.75 -0.35
C GLN A 660 -19.91 9.43 -1.24
N LEU A 661 -20.73 8.62 -1.92
CA LEU A 661 -21.78 9.09 -2.83
C LEU A 661 -23.00 9.60 -2.06
N GLU A 662 -23.91 10.30 -2.75
CA GLU A 662 -25.14 10.86 -2.16
C GLU A 662 -26.07 9.80 -1.53
N ASN A 663 -26.10 8.60 -2.08
CA ASN A 663 -26.88 7.47 -1.54
C ASN A 663 -26.23 6.79 -0.32
N GLY A 664 -25.04 7.22 0.09
CA GLY A 664 -24.31 6.68 1.25
C GLY A 664 -23.25 5.63 0.92
N LEU A 665 -23.19 5.12 -0.32
CA LEU A 665 -22.14 4.19 -0.76
C LEU A 665 -20.76 4.83 -0.58
N VAL A 666 -19.85 4.11 0.07
CA VAL A 666 -18.41 4.36 0.02
C VAL A 666 -17.83 3.35 -0.97
N PRO A 667 -17.24 3.79 -2.09
CA PRO A 667 -16.62 2.90 -3.07
C PRO A 667 -15.44 2.12 -2.49
N ASP A 668 -15.09 0.98 -3.12
CA ASP A 668 -14.04 0.07 -2.62
C ASP A 668 -12.61 0.63 -2.71
N ILE A 669 -12.42 1.75 -3.41
CA ILE A 669 -11.16 2.51 -3.45
C ILE A 669 -11.36 3.97 -3.02
N ALA A 670 -10.39 4.52 -2.30
CA ALA A 670 -10.31 5.97 -2.06
C ALA A 670 -8.86 6.48 -2.15
N PRO A 671 -8.61 7.61 -2.87
CA PRO A 671 -9.55 8.34 -3.73
C PRO A 671 -10.10 7.51 -4.90
N GLU A 672 -11.37 7.73 -5.28
CA GLU A 672 -11.99 7.03 -6.43
C GLU A 672 -11.51 7.65 -7.76
N TYR A 673 -10.33 7.24 -8.22
CA TYR A 673 -9.76 7.69 -9.51
C TYR A 673 -10.45 7.10 -10.74
N THR A 674 -11.15 5.99 -10.56
CA THR A 674 -11.91 5.31 -11.60
C THR A 674 -13.11 4.62 -10.99
N ILE A 675 -14.18 4.50 -11.77
CA ILE A 675 -15.43 3.86 -11.37
C ILE A 675 -15.39 2.41 -11.88
N PHE A 676 -15.21 1.46 -10.97
CA PHE A 676 -15.29 0.05 -11.30
C PHE A 676 -16.76 -0.43 -11.40
N GLY A 677 -16.97 -1.58 -12.04
CA GLY A 677 -18.28 -2.22 -12.15
C GLY A 677 -18.47 -3.33 -11.12
N GLY A 678 -19.72 -3.56 -10.70
CA GLY A 678 -20.10 -4.69 -9.85
C GLY A 678 -19.42 -4.68 -8.47
N GLY A 679 -19.01 -5.86 -8.01
CA GLY A 679 -18.41 -6.04 -6.69
C GLY A 679 -17.06 -5.34 -6.47
N PHE A 680 -16.39 -4.85 -7.52
CA PHE A 680 -15.14 -4.07 -7.39
C PHE A 680 -15.36 -2.59 -7.05
N ARG A 681 -16.62 -2.15 -6.98
CA ARG A 681 -16.99 -0.80 -6.52
C ARG A 681 -17.81 -0.83 -5.24
N ASP A 682 -18.59 -1.88 -5.03
CA ASP A 682 -19.58 -2.01 -3.97
C ASP A 682 -19.41 -3.40 -3.33
N SER A 683 -18.40 -3.53 -2.47
CA SER A 683 -18.20 -4.68 -1.60
C SER A 683 -18.35 -4.26 -0.15
N PRO A 684 -19.27 -4.85 0.63
CA PRO A 684 -19.47 -4.47 2.03
C PRO A 684 -18.20 -4.61 2.89
N GLU A 685 -17.33 -5.57 2.59
CA GLU A 685 -16.08 -5.79 3.31
C GLU A 685 -15.08 -4.63 3.09
N TRP A 686 -15.12 -3.96 1.93
CA TRP A 686 -14.27 -2.81 1.62
C TRP A 686 -14.86 -1.51 2.17
N GLY A 687 -16.09 -1.17 1.76
CA GLY A 687 -16.71 0.11 2.13
C GLY A 687 -16.96 0.26 3.64
N SER A 688 -17.16 -0.84 4.37
CA SER A 688 -17.32 -0.84 5.84
C SER A 688 -16.08 -0.32 6.57
N SER A 689 -14.94 -0.20 5.90
CA SER A 689 -13.75 0.45 6.44
C SER A 689 -14.04 1.86 6.95
N PHE A 690 -14.95 2.59 6.31
CA PHE A 690 -15.37 3.92 6.77
C PHE A 690 -16.04 3.92 8.15
N VAL A 691 -16.50 2.77 8.63
CA VAL A 691 -17.07 2.58 9.97
C VAL A 691 -16.10 1.88 10.91
N ILE A 692 -15.36 0.87 10.43
CA ILE A 692 -14.49 0.03 11.27
C ILE A 692 -13.17 0.73 11.62
N VAL A 693 -12.56 1.42 10.67
CA VAL A 693 -11.27 2.11 10.85
C VAL A 693 -11.29 3.14 12.00
N PRO A 694 -12.26 4.06 12.10
CA PRO A 694 -12.24 5.05 13.18
C PRO A 694 -12.43 4.39 14.56
N TRP A 695 -13.16 3.27 14.64
CA TRP A 695 -13.29 2.49 15.88
C TRP A 695 -11.96 1.83 16.28
N GLN A 696 -11.30 1.15 15.34
CA GLN A 696 -9.98 0.56 15.60
C GLN A 696 -8.95 1.62 15.97
N GLN A 697 -9.00 2.79 15.33
CA GLN A 697 -8.11 3.91 15.67
C GLN A 697 -8.34 4.35 17.11
N TYR A 698 -9.59 4.55 17.53
CA TYR A 698 -9.93 4.86 18.92
C TYR A 698 -9.44 3.78 19.90
N GLU A 699 -9.61 2.48 19.58
CA GLU A 699 -9.09 1.39 20.41
C GLU A 699 -7.56 1.49 20.60
N TYR A 700 -6.84 1.89 19.55
CA TYR A 700 -5.38 1.97 19.54
C TYR A 700 -4.78 3.27 20.08
N THR A 701 -5.48 4.40 19.99
CA THR A 701 -4.93 5.71 20.37
C THR A 701 -5.69 6.38 21.51
N GLY A 702 -6.92 5.94 21.80
CA GLY A 702 -7.84 6.62 22.71
C GLY A 702 -8.45 7.91 22.12
N ASP A 703 -8.14 8.23 20.86
CA ASP A 703 -8.59 9.45 20.19
C ASP A 703 -9.96 9.26 19.53
N THR A 704 -10.94 10.08 19.92
CA THR A 704 -12.31 10.03 19.39
C THR A 704 -12.53 10.92 18.17
N SER A 705 -11.53 11.71 17.76
CA SER A 705 -11.70 12.77 16.74
C SER A 705 -12.24 12.25 15.40
N LEU A 706 -11.80 11.07 14.95
CA LEU A 706 -12.32 10.47 13.71
C LEU A 706 -13.77 10.00 13.85
N LEU A 707 -14.14 9.46 15.02
CA LEU A 707 -15.53 9.08 15.31
C LEU A 707 -16.42 10.34 15.30
N GLU A 708 -15.98 11.42 15.94
CA GLU A 708 -16.70 12.69 16.01
C GLU A 708 -16.88 13.32 14.63
N THR A 709 -15.80 13.39 13.86
CA THR A 709 -15.75 14.05 12.55
C THR A 709 -16.61 13.33 11.52
N TYR A 710 -16.58 11.99 11.49
CA TYR A 710 -17.20 11.20 10.42
C TYR A 710 -18.47 10.46 10.84
N PHE A 711 -18.98 10.67 12.06
CA PHE A 711 -20.14 9.94 12.60
C PHE A 711 -21.35 9.89 11.66
N GLU A 712 -21.75 11.02 11.07
CA GLU A 712 -22.90 11.05 10.16
C GLU A 712 -22.60 10.34 8.82
N GLY A 713 -21.36 10.38 8.35
CA GLY A 713 -20.93 9.62 7.17
C GLY A 713 -20.98 8.11 7.42
N MET A 714 -20.55 7.65 8.60
CA MET A 714 -20.64 6.26 9.04
C MET A 714 -22.09 5.77 9.02
N LYS A 715 -23.01 6.57 9.56
CA LYS A 715 -24.45 6.31 9.54
C LYS A 715 -24.99 6.14 8.13
N ARG A 716 -24.66 7.07 7.23
CA ARG A 716 -25.10 7.01 5.83
C ARG A 716 -24.64 5.74 5.13
N TYR A 717 -23.45 5.24 5.42
CA TYR A 717 -22.98 3.98 4.85
C TYR A 717 -23.72 2.77 5.42
N CYS A 718 -23.96 2.73 6.74
CA CYS A 718 -24.76 1.65 7.34
C CYS A 718 -26.21 1.66 6.80
N ASP A 719 -26.81 2.83 6.66
CA ASP A 719 -28.16 3.01 6.10
C ASP A 719 -28.20 2.61 4.61
N TYR A 720 -27.11 2.82 3.87
CA TYR A 720 -26.95 2.31 2.51
C TYR A 720 -26.97 0.77 2.49
N LEU A 721 -26.20 0.10 3.35
CA LEU A 721 -26.22 -1.36 3.45
C LEU A 721 -27.61 -1.88 3.83
N GLU A 722 -28.31 -1.21 4.76
CA GLU A 722 -29.70 -1.52 5.12
C GLU A 722 -30.62 -1.45 3.89
N SER A 723 -30.48 -0.40 3.07
CA SER A 723 -31.27 -0.22 1.84
C SER A 723 -30.98 -1.27 0.75
N ARG A 724 -29.81 -1.91 0.82
CA ARG A 724 -29.37 -2.98 -0.10
C ARG A 724 -29.69 -4.37 0.43
N SER A 725 -30.22 -4.48 1.64
CA SER A 725 -30.58 -5.75 2.24
C SER A 725 -31.98 -6.21 1.82
N LEU A 726 -32.17 -7.52 1.76
CA LEU A 726 -33.48 -8.18 1.71
C LEU A 726 -33.64 -9.02 2.97
N ASP A 727 -34.69 -8.78 3.74
CA ASP A 727 -34.90 -9.43 5.05
C ASP A 727 -33.67 -9.31 5.98
N LEU A 728 -33.00 -8.16 5.92
CA LEU A 728 -31.75 -7.84 6.65
C LEU A 728 -30.52 -8.69 6.24
N ILE A 729 -30.58 -9.37 5.09
CA ILE A 729 -29.45 -10.07 4.47
C ILE A 729 -28.91 -9.25 3.30
N VAL A 730 -27.62 -8.95 3.31
CA VAL A 730 -26.90 -8.31 2.19
C VAL A 730 -26.19 -9.42 1.41
N SER A 731 -26.27 -9.41 0.08
CA SER A 731 -25.90 -10.56 -0.76
C SER A 731 -24.99 -10.22 -1.96
N HIS A 732 -24.23 -9.13 -1.88
CA HIS A 732 -23.36 -8.65 -2.95
C HIS A 732 -21.95 -8.34 -2.44
N GLY A 733 -20.98 -8.22 -3.36
CA GLY A 733 -19.56 -7.94 -3.05
C GLY A 733 -18.60 -8.97 -3.65
N LEU A 734 -17.35 -8.97 -3.18
CA LEU A 734 -16.27 -9.87 -3.56
C LEU A 734 -16.15 -11.09 -2.62
N GLY A 735 -16.57 -10.95 -1.36
CA GLY A 735 -16.51 -12.00 -0.35
C GLY A 735 -15.08 -12.32 0.10
N ASP A 736 -14.82 -13.59 0.43
CA ASP A 736 -13.51 -14.09 0.86
C ASP A 736 -12.52 -14.19 -0.32
N TRP A 737 -12.08 -13.04 -0.82
CA TRP A 737 -11.20 -12.89 -1.97
C TRP A 737 -9.93 -13.75 -1.84
N TYR A 738 -9.61 -14.52 -2.89
CA TYR A 738 -8.46 -15.43 -2.96
C TYR A 738 -8.47 -16.59 -1.95
N ASP A 739 -9.65 -17.06 -1.55
CA ASP A 739 -9.76 -18.35 -0.86
C ASP A 739 -9.29 -19.53 -1.71
N ILE A 740 -8.79 -20.59 -1.06
CA ILE A 740 -8.23 -21.77 -1.73
C ILE A 740 -9.36 -22.76 -2.04
N GLY A 741 -10.03 -22.50 -3.16
CA GLY A 741 -11.09 -23.34 -3.70
C GLY A 741 -10.67 -24.19 -4.92
N PRO A 742 -11.63 -24.89 -5.55
CA PRO A 742 -11.38 -25.76 -6.70
C PRO A 742 -11.08 -25.01 -8.01
N ASN A 743 -11.35 -23.71 -8.09
CA ASN A 743 -11.11 -22.86 -9.26
C ASN A 743 -9.87 -21.95 -9.04
N PRO A 744 -9.34 -21.33 -10.11
CA PRO A 744 -8.25 -20.36 -9.98
C PRO A 744 -8.55 -19.23 -8.97
N PRO A 745 -7.53 -18.69 -8.29
CA PRO A 745 -7.71 -17.64 -7.29
C PRO A 745 -8.44 -16.39 -7.83
N GLY A 746 -9.29 -15.78 -6.99
CA GLY A 746 -10.12 -14.63 -7.36
C GLY A 746 -11.30 -14.44 -6.42
N ILE A 747 -12.51 -14.34 -6.96
CA ILE A 747 -13.76 -14.20 -6.17
C ILE A 747 -13.94 -15.41 -5.24
N SER A 748 -14.48 -15.16 -4.05
CA SER A 748 -14.84 -16.15 -3.02
C SER A 748 -15.50 -17.41 -3.59
N GLN A 749 -14.95 -18.58 -3.25
CA GLN A 749 -15.38 -19.88 -3.79
C GLN A 749 -16.08 -20.76 -2.74
N LEU A 750 -15.57 -20.76 -1.52
CA LEU A 750 -15.99 -21.61 -0.41
C LEU A 750 -17.02 -20.93 0.49
N THR A 751 -17.00 -19.60 0.54
CA THR A 751 -17.86 -18.80 1.41
C THR A 751 -18.87 -18.02 0.58
N PRO A 752 -20.19 -18.21 0.79
CA PRO A 752 -21.19 -17.41 0.10
C PRO A 752 -21.09 -15.93 0.47
N LEU A 753 -21.23 -15.05 -0.52
CA LEU A 753 -21.15 -13.58 -0.34
C LEU A 753 -22.06 -13.07 0.77
N GLU A 754 -23.25 -13.68 0.92
CA GLU A 754 -24.23 -13.28 1.94
C GLU A 754 -23.69 -13.34 3.37
N VAL A 755 -22.77 -14.26 3.63
CA VAL A 755 -22.19 -14.51 4.96
C VAL A 755 -21.29 -13.34 5.36
N THR A 756 -20.32 -12.98 4.52
CA THR A 756 -19.41 -11.87 4.81
C THR A 756 -20.16 -10.54 4.74
N ALA A 757 -20.91 -10.29 3.67
CA ALA A 757 -21.64 -9.05 3.47
C ALA A 757 -22.58 -8.69 4.63
N THR A 758 -23.39 -9.66 5.10
CA THR A 758 -24.32 -9.43 6.20
C THR A 758 -23.61 -9.29 7.55
N ALA A 759 -22.51 -10.01 7.77
CA ALA A 759 -21.72 -9.86 8.99
C ALA A 759 -21.08 -8.46 9.08
N TYR A 760 -20.60 -7.91 7.97
CA TYR A 760 -20.11 -6.53 7.90
C TYR A 760 -21.21 -5.49 8.10
N PHE A 761 -22.43 -5.73 7.59
CA PHE A 761 -23.58 -4.90 7.88
C PHE A 761 -23.90 -4.88 9.40
N PHE A 762 -23.93 -6.05 10.05
CA PHE A 762 -24.05 -6.15 11.50
C PHE A 762 -22.92 -5.38 12.22
N ARG A 763 -21.68 -5.54 11.77
CA ARG A 763 -20.51 -4.90 12.40
C ARG A 763 -20.59 -3.37 12.32
N CYS A 764 -21.07 -2.83 11.20
CA CYS A 764 -21.33 -1.40 11.05
C CYS A 764 -22.36 -0.91 12.08
N ALA A 765 -23.51 -1.59 12.20
CA ALA A 765 -24.55 -1.22 13.15
C ALA A 765 -24.07 -1.30 14.62
N ASP A 766 -23.32 -2.35 14.98
CA ASP A 766 -22.73 -2.51 16.32
C ASP A 766 -21.76 -1.37 16.67
N ILE A 767 -20.81 -1.09 15.76
CA ILE A 767 -19.83 -0.02 15.98
C ILE A 767 -20.51 1.34 16.08
N ILE A 768 -21.47 1.65 15.22
CA ILE A 768 -22.18 2.93 15.29
C ILE A 768 -22.95 3.06 16.60
N SER A 769 -23.58 1.99 17.09
CA SER A 769 -24.26 2.02 18.40
C SER A 769 -23.29 2.32 19.56
N ARG A 770 -22.11 1.71 19.54
CA ARG A 770 -21.06 1.91 20.56
C ARG A 770 -20.43 3.30 20.46
N ALA A 771 -20.12 3.75 19.25
CA ALA A 771 -19.63 5.11 19.00
C ALA A 771 -20.66 6.16 19.42
N ALA A 772 -21.94 5.95 19.10
CA ALA A 772 -23.02 6.84 19.52
C ALA A 772 -23.11 6.93 21.06
N THR A 773 -22.95 5.81 21.75
CA THR A 773 -22.90 5.77 23.22
C THR A 773 -21.72 6.56 23.76
N LEU A 774 -20.53 6.36 23.19
CA LEU A 774 -19.31 7.08 23.56
C LEU A 774 -19.44 8.59 23.36
N LEU A 775 -20.08 9.02 22.28
CA LEU A 775 -20.29 10.42 21.92
C LEU A 775 -21.56 11.05 22.53
N GLY A 776 -22.30 10.32 23.38
CA GLY A 776 -23.52 10.82 24.03
C GLY A 776 -24.73 10.97 23.08
N LYS A 777 -24.72 10.35 21.90
CA LYS A 777 -25.80 10.36 20.89
C LYS A 777 -26.82 9.25 21.16
N THR A 778 -27.65 9.42 22.20
CA THR A 778 -28.51 8.35 22.75
C THR A 778 -29.54 7.77 21.78
N GLU A 779 -30.14 8.58 20.89
CA GLU A 779 -31.13 8.10 19.92
C GLU A 779 -30.50 7.20 18.86
N ASP A 780 -29.35 7.62 18.32
CA ASP A 780 -28.57 6.82 17.37
C ASP A 780 -28.09 5.51 18.02
N ALA A 781 -27.62 5.57 19.28
CA ALA A 781 -27.21 4.38 20.02
C ALA A 781 -28.34 3.34 20.09
N ALA A 782 -29.57 3.77 20.40
CA ALA A 782 -30.75 2.90 20.48
C ALA A 782 -31.19 2.36 19.11
N ARG A 783 -31.21 3.20 18.07
CA ARG A 783 -31.56 2.79 16.70
C ARG A 783 -30.62 1.70 16.20
N TYR A 784 -29.32 1.99 16.17
CA TYR A 784 -28.34 1.06 15.60
C TYR A 784 -28.12 -0.17 16.48
N GLY A 785 -28.30 -0.06 17.81
CA GLY A 785 -28.30 -1.23 18.70
C GLY A 785 -29.48 -2.18 18.43
N THR A 786 -30.66 -1.62 18.13
CA THR A 786 -31.83 -2.40 17.72
C THR A 786 -31.59 -3.07 16.37
N LEU A 787 -31.09 -2.31 15.39
CA LEU A 787 -30.76 -2.83 14.06
C LEU A 787 -29.72 -3.96 14.13
N ALA A 788 -28.63 -3.78 14.88
CA ALA A 788 -27.62 -4.82 15.09
C ALA A 788 -28.22 -6.09 15.70
N SER A 789 -29.15 -5.96 16.66
CA SER A 789 -29.85 -7.10 17.26
C SER A 789 -30.76 -7.83 16.27
N GLN A 790 -31.42 -7.09 15.37
CA GLN A 790 -32.28 -7.67 14.33
C GLN A 790 -31.46 -8.39 13.24
N ILE A 791 -30.36 -7.78 12.78
CA ILE A 791 -29.45 -8.40 11.81
C ILE A 791 -28.86 -9.69 12.40
N ARG A 792 -28.43 -9.66 13.68
CA ARG A 792 -27.95 -10.85 14.40
C ARG A 792 -28.95 -11.99 14.36
N ALA A 793 -30.22 -11.71 14.68
CA ALA A 793 -31.27 -12.71 14.67
C ALA A 793 -31.53 -13.27 13.26
N ALA A 794 -31.60 -12.40 12.25
CA ALA A 794 -31.78 -12.80 10.84
C ALA A 794 -30.62 -13.66 10.33
N PHE A 795 -29.38 -13.24 10.61
CA PHE A 795 -28.16 -13.95 10.23
C PHE A 795 -28.10 -15.34 10.85
N ASN A 796 -28.28 -15.45 12.17
CA ASN A 796 -28.22 -16.73 12.85
C ASN A 796 -29.35 -17.66 12.37
N ALA A 797 -30.57 -17.15 12.17
CA ALA A 797 -31.67 -17.95 11.64
C ALA A 797 -31.40 -18.45 10.19
N ARG A 798 -30.68 -17.66 9.39
CA ARG A 798 -30.39 -17.97 7.99
C ARG A 798 -29.22 -18.94 7.81
N PHE A 799 -28.15 -18.75 8.58
CA PHE A 799 -26.87 -19.41 8.31
C PHE A 799 -26.45 -20.43 9.37
N TRP A 800 -27.00 -20.42 10.59
CA TRP A 800 -26.62 -21.42 11.59
C TRP A 800 -27.29 -22.77 11.35
N ASN A 801 -26.50 -23.84 11.34
CA ASN A 801 -26.99 -25.21 11.35
C ASN A 801 -26.73 -25.84 12.72
N GLU A 802 -27.78 -26.00 13.52
CA GLU A 802 -27.69 -26.55 14.87
C GLU A 802 -27.18 -28.00 14.90
N ASP A 803 -27.58 -28.84 13.95
CA ASP A 803 -27.19 -30.26 13.96
C ASP A 803 -25.70 -30.40 13.62
N ALA A 804 -25.24 -29.69 12.58
CA ALA A 804 -23.86 -29.74 12.13
C ALA A 804 -22.91 -28.89 13.00
N GLY A 805 -23.43 -27.89 13.72
CA GLY A 805 -22.62 -26.98 14.53
C GLY A 805 -21.75 -26.04 13.71
N ILE A 806 -22.23 -25.64 12.53
CA ILE A 806 -21.50 -24.80 11.58
C ILE A 806 -22.39 -23.69 11.04
N PHE A 807 -21.75 -22.64 10.53
CA PHE A 807 -22.40 -21.62 9.71
C PHE A 807 -22.27 -21.94 8.21
N SER A 808 -23.39 -21.86 7.48
CA SER A 808 -23.45 -21.94 6.03
C SER A 808 -22.73 -23.17 5.45
N THR A 809 -21.71 -22.98 4.61
CA THR A 809 -20.92 -24.04 3.98
C THR A 809 -19.94 -24.73 4.94
N GLY A 810 -19.76 -24.19 6.15
CA GLY A 810 -18.78 -24.68 7.11
C GLY A 810 -17.33 -24.33 6.77
N SER A 811 -17.08 -23.46 5.78
CA SER A 811 -15.73 -22.98 5.47
C SER A 811 -15.09 -22.25 6.66
N GLN A 812 -13.76 -22.12 6.64
CA GLN A 812 -12.99 -21.39 7.65
C GLN A 812 -13.53 -19.98 7.86
N CYS A 813 -13.72 -19.23 6.76
CA CYS A 813 -14.29 -17.89 6.80
C CYS A 813 -15.75 -17.87 7.28
N ALA A 814 -16.59 -18.79 6.79
CA ALA A 814 -18.02 -18.83 7.16
C ALA A 814 -18.25 -19.04 8.65
N ASN A 815 -17.37 -19.78 9.32
CA ASN A 815 -17.42 -19.97 10.77
C ASN A 815 -16.66 -18.87 11.54
N ALA A 816 -15.53 -18.39 11.03
CA ALA A 816 -14.65 -17.47 11.76
C ALA A 816 -15.21 -16.04 11.84
N VAL A 817 -15.77 -15.53 10.74
CA VAL A 817 -16.37 -14.18 10.68
C VAL A 817 -17.44 -14.01 11.77
N PRO A 818 -18.47 -14.87 11.88
CA PRO A 818 -19.50 -14.67 12.89
C PRO A 818 -19.01 -14.91 14.33
N HIS A 819 -17.98 -15.74 14.51
CA HIS A 819 -17.32 -15.94 15.80
C HIS A 819 -16.68 -14.64 16.31
N VAL A 820 -15.81 -14.02 15.49
CA VAL A 820 -15.00 -12.85 15.91
C VAL A 820 -15.82 -11.57 15.95
N MET A 821 -16.74 -11.37 14.99
CA MET A 821 -17.58 -10.16 14.98
C MET A 821 -18.60 -10.16 16.13
N GLY A 822 -18.82 -11.30 16.79
CA GLY A 822 -19.74 -11.42 17.91
C GLY A 822 -21.21 -11.45 17.49
N ILE A 823 -21.51 -11.80 16.24
CA ILE A 823 -22.88 -12.03 15.74
C ILE A 823 -23.39 -13.43 16.16
N ALA A 824 -22.49 -14.40 16.29
CA ALA A 824 -22.82 -15.73 16.81
C ALA A 824 -23.18 -15.67 18.31
N GLU A 825 -24.23 -16.39 18.71
CA GLU A 825 -24.57 -16.57 20.12
C GLU A 825 -23.48 -17.39 20.85
N PRO A 826 -23.32 -17.26 22.18
CA PRO A 826 -22.23 -17.91 22.91
C PRO A 826 -22.09 -19.43 22.64
N HIS A 827 -23.20 -20.18 22.65
CA HIS A 827 -23.17 -21.64 22.38
C HIS A 827 -22.80 -21.99 20.92
N MET A 828 -23.09 -21.09 19.97
CA MET A 828 -22.71 -21.26 18.57
C MET A 828 -21.23 -21.00 18.37
N ARG A 829 -20.64 -20.05 19.12
CA ARG A 829 -19.22 -19.68 19.02
C ARG A 829 -18.29 -20.83 19.35
N ASP A 830 -18.56 -21.57 20.43
CA ASP A 830 -17.73 -22.69 20.86
C ASP A 830 -17.74 -23.82 19.80
N ARG A 831 -18.94 -24.15 19.29
CA ARG A 831 -19.10 -25.19 18.25
C ARG A 831 -18.50 -24.77 16.91
N ALA A 832 -18.64 -23.50 16.53
CA ALA A 832 -18.00 -22.95 15.33
C ALA A 832 -16.47 -22.98 15.45
N LEU A 833 -15.91 -22.70 16.64
CA LEU A 833 -14.47 -22.83 16.89
C LEU A 833 -14.00 -24.28 16.72
N ASP A 834 -14.73 -25.24 17.28
CA ASP A 834 -14.43 -26.67 17.10
C ASP A 834 -14.48 -27.08 15.62
N ALA A 835 -15.44 -26.54 14.85
CA ALA A 835 -15.53 -26.77 13.41
C ALA A 835 -14.34 -26.16 12.65
N ILE A 836 -13.93 -24.92 12.98
CA ILE A 836 -12.75 -24.27 12.40
C ILE A 836 -11.50 -25.10 12.64
N VAL A 837 -11.27 -25.53 13.89
CA VAL A 837 -10.11 -26.36 14.25
C VAL A 837 -10.07 -27.62 13.39
N ARG A 838 -11.21 -28.32 13.30
CA ARG A 838 -11.32 -29.57 12.56
C ARG A 838 -11.05 -29.35 11.07
N ASP A 839 -11.63 -28.32 10.48
CA ASP A 839 -11.44 -27.99 9.06
C ASP A 839 -9.97 -27.65 8.75
N VAL A 840 -9.31 -26.83 9.59
CA VAL A 840 -7.88 -26.53 9.44
C VAL A 840 -7.01 -27.78 9.58
N GLN A 841 -7.33 -28.67 10.52
CA GLN A 841 -6.58 -29.92 10.70
C GLN A 841 -6.75 -30.88 9.51
N GLU A 842 -7.95 -30.94 8.92
CA GLU A 842 -8.26 -31.81 7.79
C GLU A 842 -7.72 -31.27 6.46
N LYS A 843 -7.83 -29.95 6.22
CA LYS A 843 -7.60 -29.35 4.90
C LYS A 843 -6.40 -28.40 4.85
N GLY A 844 -5.84 -28.01 5.99
CA GLY A 844 -4.87 -26.93 6.07
C GLY A 844 -5.54 -25.56 5.91
N LEU A 845 -4.78 -24.56 5.44
CA LEU A 845 -5.29 -23.23 5.18
C LEU A 845 -6.21 -23.21 3.94
N THR A 846 -7.41 -22.64 4.06
CA THR A 846 -8.27 -22.39 2.90
C THR A 846 -8.82 -20.96 2.81
N ALA A 847 -8.73 -20.17 3.87
CA ALA A 847 -9.29 -18.82 3.91
C ALA A 847 -8.58 -17.83 2.97
N GLY A 848 -9.35 -16.93 2.37
CA GLY A 848 -8.87 -15.80 1.58
C GLY A 848 -8.52 -14.58 2.44
N ASP A 849 -8.43 -13.40 1.82
CA ASP A 849 -8.07 -12.14 2.49
C ASP A 849 -8.98 -11.83 3.68
N VAL A 850 -10.29 -11.73 3.44
CA VAL A 850 -11.28 -11.40 4.47
C VAL A 850 -11.27 -12.47 5.57
N GLY A 851 -11.40 -13.73 5.17
CA GLY A 851 -11.54 -14.86 6.07
C GLY A 851 -10.32 -15.13 6.92
N PHE A 852 -9.12 -14.93 6.39
CA PHE A 852 -7.88 -15.28 7.08
C PHE A 852 -7.64 -14.39 8.31
N HIS A 853 -7.99 -13.10 8.23
CA HIS A 853 -7.97 -12.21 9.41
C HIS A 853 -8.81 -12.79 10.56
N TYR A 854 -10.06 -13.15 10.27
CA TYR A 854 -10.99 -13.68 11.29
C TYR A 854 -10.62 -15.09 11.74
N LEU A 855 -10.08 -15.93 10.85
CA LEU A 855 -9.60 -17.27 11.19
C LEU A 855 -8.53 -17.21 12.28
N LEU A 856 -7.51 -16.35 12.09
CA LEU A 856 -6.45 -16.17 13.07
C LEU A 856 -7.01 -15.69 14.41
N ARG A 857 -7.90 -14.69 14.39
CA ARG A 857 -8.51 -14.14 15.60
C ARG A 857 -9.37 -15.17 16.34
N ALA A 858 -10.23 -15.90 15.64
CA ALA A 858 -11.05 -16.95 16.24
C ALA A 858 -10.18 -18.01 16.94
N LEU A 859 -9.10 -18.45 16.28
CA LEU A 859 -8.19 -19.44 16.84
C LEU A 859 -7.44 -18.90 18.06
N TYR A 860 -6.82 -17.72 18.01
CA TYR A 860 -6.05 -17.25 19.17
C TYR A 860 -6.93 -16.79 20.34
N GLU A 861 -8.06 -16.14 20.08
CA GLU A 861 -9.02 -15.73 21.13
C GLU A 861 -9.67 -16.96 21.77
N GLY A 862 -9.90 -18.01 20.98
CA GLY A 862 -10.35 -19.34 21.42
C GLY A 862 -9.27 -20.20 22.10
N GLY A 863 -8.06 -19.68 22.32
CA GLY A 863 -6.98 -20.42 23.00
C GLY A 863 -6.31 -21.50 22.14
N ARG A 864 -6.50 -21.46 20.82
CA ARG A 864 -5.99 -22.42 19.82
C ARG A 864 -4.83 -21.88 18.98
N SER A 865 -3.91 -21.16 19.62
CA SER A 865 -2.67 -20.71 18.97
C SER A 865 -1.77 -21.87 18.51
N ASP A 866 -1.97 -23.08 19.02
CA ASP A 866 -1.35 -24.32 18.53
C ASP A 866 -1.73 -24.59 17.06
N VAL A 867 -2.99 -24.34 16.68
CA VAL A 867 -3.46 -24.54 15.30
C VAL A 867 -2.86 -23.51 14.37
N ILE A 868 -2.78 -22.24 14.79
CA ILE A 868 -2.12 -21.17 14.03
C ILE A 868 -0.64 -21.50 13.79
N TYR A 869 0.04 -21.99 14.83
CA TYR A 869 1.41 -22.45 14.72
C TYR A 869 1.54 -23.55 13.67
N THR A 870 0.77 -24.64 13.80
CA THR A 870 0.88 -25.79 12.90
C THR A 870 0.52 -25.46 11.45
N MET A 871 -0.55 -24.70 11.20
CA MET A 871 -0.99 -24.42 9.82
C MET A 871 -0.02 -23.53 9.03
N ASN A 872 0.76 -22.70 9.73
CA ASN A 872 1.69 -21.75 9.11
C ASN A 872 3.16 -22.20 9.17
N ASN A 873 3.52 -23.10 10.09
CA ASN A 873 4.87 -23.64 10.21
C ASN A 873 5.10 -24.82 9.25
N GLN A 874 4.87 -24.58 7.96
CA GLN A 874 5.02 -25.54 6.87
C GLN A 874 5.44 -24.83 5.58
N SER A 875 6.02 -25.57 4.64
CA SER A 875 6.44 -25.04 3.33
C SER A 875 6.10 -25.94 2.13
N ASP A 876 5.39 -27.05 2.34
CA ASP A 876 5.03 -28.03 1.32
C ASP A 876 3.68 -27.76 0.65
N ARG A 877 2.86 -26.85 1.19
CA ARG A 877 1.51 -26.51 0.72
C ARG A 877 1.30 -25.01 0.65
N PRO A 878 0.37 -24.49 -0.20
CA PRO A 878 0.08 -23.06 -0.29
C PRO A 878 -0.03 -22.37 1.08
N GLY A 879 0.65 -21.24 1.22
CA GLY A 879 0.91 -20.60 2.51
C GLY A 879 2.24 -19.84 2.50
N TYR A 880 2.59 -19.19 3.60
CA TYR A 880 3.77 -18.32 3.62
C TYR A 880 5.10 -19.05 3.40
N GLY A 881 5.30 -20.20 4.05
CA GLY A 881 6.52 -20.99 3.87
C GLY A 881 6.65 -21.53 2.46
N TYR A 882 5.54 -21.84 1.79
CA TYR A 882 5.54 -22.22 0.39
C TYR A 882 5.94 -21.06 -0.52
N GLN A 883 5.41 -19.84 -0.30
CA GLN A 883 5.84 -18.66 -1.05
C GLN A 883 7.36 -18.42 -0.91
N LEU A 884 7.89 -18.55 0.32
CA LEU A 884 9.33 -18.48 0.57
C LEU A 884 10.12 -19.58 -0.17
N ALA A 885 9.57 -20.80 -0.23
CA ALA A 885 10.18 -21.91 -0.98
C ALA A 885 10.16 -21.68 -2.50
N GLN A 886 9.18 -20.94 -3.01
CA GLN A 886 9.12 -20.47 -4.41
C GLN A 886 10.04 -19.26 -4.68
N GLY A 887 10.80 -18.80 -3.68
CA GLY A 887 11.75 -17.69 -3.82
C GLY A 887 11.14 -16.29 -3.67
N ALA A 888 9.91 -16.20 -3.16
CA ALA A 888 9.29 -14.91 -2.84
C ALA A 888 10.09 -14.17 -1.77
N THR A 889 10.22 -12.86 -1.94
CA THR A 889 10.94 -11.96 -1.01
C THR A 889 10.05 -10.84 -0.47
N ALA A 890 8.89 -10.60 -1.10
CA ALA A 890 7.75 -9.88 -0.56
C ALA A 890 6.51 -10.78 -0.69
N LEU A 891 5.52 -10.56 0.17
CA LEU A 891 4.29 -11.37 0.17
C LEU A 891 3.57 -11.30 -1.18
N THR A 892 3.08 -12.45 -1.66
CA THR A 892 2.35 -12.54 -2.93
C THR A 892 0.84 -12.42 -2.72
N GLU A 893 0.12 -11.96 -3.73
CA GLU A 893 -1.35 -11.84 -3.73
C GLU A 893 -2.04 -13.21 -3.62
N ALA A 894 -1.45 -14.24 -4.23
CA ALA A 894 -1.97 -15.61 -4.17
C ALA A 894 -1.22 -16.49 -3.18
N TRP A 895 -1.93 -17.31 -2.40
CA TRP A 895 -1.31 -18.27 -1.47
C TRP A 895 -0.34 -19.25 -2.13
N ASN A 896 -0.58 -19.60 -3.39
CA ASN A 896 0.22 -20.53 -4.19
C ASN A 896 1.32 -19.84 -5.03
N ALA A 897 1.61 -18.56 -4.79
CA ALA A 897 2.60 -17.77 -5.55
C ALA A 897 2.37 -17.77 -7.08
N GLU A 898 1.11 -17.72 -7.52
CA GLU A 898 0.74 -17.67 -8.94
C GLU A 898 1.53 -16.58 -9.70
N THR A 899 2.17 -16.98 -10.80
CA THR A 899 3.06 -16.14 -11.61
C THR A 899 2.36 -15.01 -12.35
N ARG A 900 1.02 -15.10 -12.49
CA ARG A 900 0.18 -14.06 -13.08
C ARG A 900 -0.49 -13.14 -12.05
N SER A 901 -0.24 -13.31 -10.77
CA SER A 901 -0.70 -12.41 -9.71
C SER A 901 0.44 -11.48 -9.26
N SER A 902 0.18 -10.53 -8.37
CA SER A 902 1.27 -9.71 -7.81
C SER A 902 2.15 -10.52 -6.87
N HIS A 903 3.45 -10.25 -6.90
CA HIS A 903 4.44 -10.80 -5.97
C HIS A 903 4.87 -9.78 -4.90
N ASN A 904 4.06 -8.73 -4.71
CA ASN A 904 4.25 -7.69 -3.69
C ASN A 904 2.88 -7.10 -3.30
N HIS A 905 2.10 -7.90 -2.58
CA HIS A 905 0.76 -7.59 -2.10
C HIS A 905 0.62 -8.11 -0.67
N PHE A 906 0.33 -7.22 0.27
CA PHE A 906 0.37 -7.59 1.69
C PHE A 906 -0.96 -8.10 2.24
N MET A 907 -2.03 -8.21 1.44
CA MET A 907 -3.39 -8.52 1.90
C MET A 907 -3.47 -9.79 2.74
N LEU A 908 -2.67 -10.80 2.45
CA LEU A 908 -2.67 -12.05 3.21
C LEU A 908 -1.83 -12.00 4.50
N GLY A 909 -1.19 -10.89 4.84
CA GLY A 909 -0.19 -10.78 5.92
C GLY A 909 -0.76 -10.65 7.35
N HIS A 910 -2.01 -11.05 7.57
CA HIS A 910 -2.74 -10.89 8.83
C HIS A 910 -2.08 -11.57 10.04
N ILE A 911 -1.25 -12.60 9.83
CA ILE A 911 -0.54 -13.32 10.91
C ILE A 911 0.35 -12.40 11.75
N THR A 912 0.76 -11.26 11.21
CA THR A 912 1.53 -10.25 11.94
C THR A 912 0.84 -9.88 13.25
N GLU A 913 -0.50 -9.72 13.27
CA GLU A 913 -1.24 -9.48 14.51
C GLU A 913 -0.99 -10.58 15.55
N TRP A 914 -1.03 -11.85 15.14
CA TRP A 914 -0.78 -12.97 16.05
C TRP A 914 0.66 -13.04 16.55
N LEU A 915 1.65 -12.58 15.78
CA LEU A 915 3.03 -12.49 16.27
C LEU A 915 3.14 -11.54 17.46
N TYR A 916 2.52 -10.35 17.41
CA TYR A 916 2.54 -9.39 18.52
C TYR A 916 1.55 -9.72 19.64
N ALA A 917 0.28 -9.91 19.29
CA ALA A 917 -0.82 -10.09 20.22
C ALA A 917 -0.94 -11.52 20.75
N GLY A 918 -0.57 -12.52 19.94
CA GLY A 918 -0.57 -13.93 20.32
C GLY A 918 0.74 -14.33 21.00
N LEU A 919 1.82 -14.45 20.22
CA LEU A 919 3.12 -14.93 20.72
C LEU A 919 3.80 -13.94 21.67
N GLY A 920 3.84 -12.65 21.31
CA GLY A 920 4.30 -11.58 22.20
C GLY A 920 3.31 -11.28 23.33
N GLY A 921 2.03 -11.57 23.12
CA GLY A 921 0.98 -11.39 24.12
C GLY A 921 0.53 -9.94 24.35
N ILE A 922 1.00 -8.97 23.56
CA ILE A 922 0.76 -7.53 23.79
C ILE A 922 -0.59 -7.12 23.17
N LYS A 923 -1.58 -6.76 24.00
CA LYS A 923 -2.92 -6.37 23.53
C LYS A 923 -3.43 -5.12 24.24
N PRO A 924 -4.14 -4.20 23.56
CA PRO A 924 -4.84 -3.13 24.24
C PRO A 924 -5.94 -3.70 25.14
N ASP A 925 -6.19 -3.07 26.29
CA ASP A 925 -7.33 -3.41 27.14
C ASP A 925 -8.55 -2.61 26.65
N PRO A 926 -9.62 -3.26 26.16
CA PRO A 926 -10.78 -2.56 25.63
C PRO A 926 -11.53 -1.73 26.68
N SER A 927 -11.29 -1.94 27.98
CA SER A 927 -11.86 -1.12 29.06
C SER A 927 -11.19 0.24 29.21
N ALA A 928 -9.98 0.43 28.67
CA ALA A 928 -9.27 1.70 28.63
C ALA A 928 -8.41 1.81 27.35
N PRO A 929 -9.04 2.18 26.22
CA PRO A 929 -8.39 2.37 24.92
C PRO A 929 -7.14 3.26 24.93
N GLY A 930 -6.31 3.12 23.90
CA GLY A 930 -5.11 3.95 23.71
C GLY A 930 -3.87 3.49 24.47
N TRP A 931 -3.85 2.27 24.99
CA TRP A 931 -2.74 1.69 25.78
C TRP A 931 -2.54 2.30 27.17
N LYS A 932 -3.52 3.06 27.67
CA LYS A 932 -3.53 3.49 29.08
C LYS A 932 -3.62 2.29 30.02
N LYS A 933 -4.39 1.28 29.61
CA LYS A 933 -4.30 -0.09 30.13
C LYS A 933 -4.09 -1.07 28.98
N PHE A 934 -3.36 -2.13 29.26
CA PHE A 934 -3.11 -3.18 28.27
C PHE A 934 -2.89 -4.53 28.95
N ILE A 935 -2.80 -5.58 28.15
CA ILE A 935 -2.65 -6.96 28.59
C ILE A 935 -1.34 -7.51 28.01
N ILE A 936 -0.60 -8.26 28.83
CA ILE A 936 0.49 -9.14 28.39
C ILE A 936 0.07 -10.58 28.70
N LYS A 937 -0.29 -11.34 27.67
CA LYS A 937 -0.67 -12.77 27.77
C LYS A 937 -0.03 -13.57 26.63
N PRO A 938 1.24 -13.98 26.75
CA PRO A 938 1.96 -14.68 25.69
C PRO A 938 1.43 -16.10 25.46
N ALA A 939 1.25 -16.49 24.20
CA ALA A 939 0.92 -17.86 23.81
C ALA A 939 2.21 -18.69 23.66
N VAL A 940 2.34 -19.73 24.49
CA VAL A 940 3.52 -20.63 24.49
C VAL A 940 3.15 -21.91 23.75
N VAL A 941 3.44 -21.96 22.45
CA VAL A 941 2.98 -23.04 21.55
C VAL A 941 4.10 -23.65 20.72
N GLY A 942 3.84 -24.84 20.17
CA GLY A 942 4.78 -25.56 19.31
C GLY A 942 6.12 -25.84 20.00
N ASP A 943 7.19 -25.78 19.21
CA ASP A 943 8.56 -25.95 19.68
C ASP A 943 9.23 -24.63 20.11
N LEU A 944 8.49 -23.50 20.12
CA LEU A 944 9.06 -22.20 20.44
C LEU A 944 9.73 -22.20 21.83
N THR A 945 10.99 -21.80 21.87
CA THR A 945 11.78 -21.72 23.11
C THR A 945 11.93 -20.30 23.61
N TRP A 946 11.82 -19.29 22.75
CA TRP A 946 11.81 -17.88 23.14
C TRP A 946 11.10 -17.00 22.11
N VAL A 947 10.61 -15.86 22.58
CA VAL A 947 10.06 -14.75 21.79
C VAL A 947 10.58 -13.45 22.38
N ARG A 948 10.97 -12.52 21.51
CA ARG A 948 11.29 -11.14 21.84
C ARG A 948 10.35 -10.22 21.08
N THR A 949 9.65 -9.34 21.78
CA THR A 949 8.66 -8.46 21.17
C THR A 949 8.58 -7.15 21.92
N HIS A 950 8.50 -6.05 21.18
CA HIS A 950 8.15 -4.76 21.75
C HIS A 950 7.20 -3.98 20.85
N TYR A 951 6.48 -3.04 21.46
CA TYR A 951 5.63 -2.07 20.78
C TYR A 951 5.75 -0.70 21.45
N ASP A 952 5.97 0.34 20.65
CA ASP A 952 6.09 1.74 21.06
C ASP A 952 4.71 2.40 21.01
N SER A 953 4.00 2.31 22.14
CA SER A 953 2.68 2.90 22.34
C SER A 953 2.75 4.44 22.48
N PRO A 954 1.59 5.15 22.48
CA PRO A 954 1.54 6.58 22.79
C PRO A 954 2.14 6.95 24.16
N TYR A 955 2.22 6.00 25.09
CA TYR A 955 2.78 6.19 26.43
C TYR A 955 4.26 5.78 26.55
N GLY A 956 4.83 5.16 25.50
CA GLY A 956 6.19 4.62 25.50
C GLY A 956 6.25 3.13 25.21
N ARG A 957 7.45 2.57 25.33
CA ARG A 957 7.76 1.19 24.94
C ARG A 957 7.16 0.16 25.91
N ILE A 958 6.39 -0.77 25.35
CA ILE A 958 5.92 -2.00 25.98
C ILE A 958 6.84 -3.14 25.53
N VAL A 959 7.36 -3.93 26.47
CA VAL A 959 8.21 -5.11 26.17
C VAL A 959 7.53 -6.36 26.72
N SER A 960 7.59 -7.45 25.94
CA SER A 960 7.21 -8.80 26.36
C SER A 960 8.18 -9.81 25.76
N ASN A 961 9.19 -10.17 26.54
CA ASN A 961 10.22 -11.11 26.13
C ASN A 961 10.12 -12.36 27.01
N TRP A 962 9.82 -13.51 26.43
CA TRP A 962 9.75 -14.75 27.17
C TRP A 962 10.71 -15.82 26.65
N ARG A 963 11.14 -16.71 27.54
CA ARG A 963 12.00 -17.86 27.20
C ARG A 963 11.74 -19.07 28.11
N LYS A 964 12.04 -20.25 27.58
CA LYS A 964 12.03 -21.53 28.30
C LYS A 964 13.46 -21.91 28.66
N GLU A 965 13.76 -22.02 29.95
CA GLU A 965 15.10 -22.38 30.44
C GLU A 965 15.01 -23.35 31.63
N ASN A 966 15.72 -24.48 31.56
CA ASN A 966 15.81 -25.45 32.65
C ASN A 966 14.43 -25.88 33.22
N GLY A 967 13.45 -26.13 32.34
CA GLY A 967 12.08 -26.51 32.72
C GLY A 967 11.23 -25.37 33.27
N ARG A 968 11.68 -24.11 33.14
CA ARG A 968 10.96 -22.92 33.61
C ARG A 968 10.60 -21.99 32.46
N PHE A 969 9.54 -21.23 32.64
CA PHE A 969 9.16 -20.11 31.80
C PHE A 969 9.56 -18.81 32.50
N ILE A 970 10.27 -17.95 31.78
CA ILE A 970 10.72 -16.64 32.26
C ILE A 970 10.15 -15.58 31.34
N LEU A 971 9.49 -14.56 31.90
CA LEU A 971 8.97 -13.39 31.19
C LEU A 971 9.61 -12.12 31.74
N ASP A 972 10.27 -11.37 30.87
CA ASP A 972 10.75 -10.01 31.08
C ASP A 972 9.79 -9.03 30.41
N ALA A 973 9.15 -8.15 31.18
CA ALA A 973 8.22 -7.16 30.66
C ALA A 973 8.56 -5.73 31.10
N THR A 974 8.27 -4.77 30.24
CA THR A 974 8.38 -3.33 30.54
C THR A 974 7.03 -2.68 30.34
N ILE A 975 6.55 -1.99 31.38
CA ILE A 975 5.30 -1.23 31.37
C ILE A 975 5.67 0.26 31.34
N PRO A 976 5.26 1.03 30.31
CA PRO A 976 5.64 2.43 30.19
C PRO A 976 5.01 3.30 31.29
N ALA A 977 5.64 4.44 31.57
CA ALA A 977 5.14 5.42 32.53
C ALA A 977 3.70 5.86 32.20
N ASN A 978 2.94 6.23 33.24
CA ASN A 978 1.56 6.68 33.16
C ASN A 978 0.55 5.66 32.59
N SER A 979 0.95 4.40 32.44
CA SER A 979 0.11 3.28 32.00
C SER A 979 0.10 2.14 33.04
N THR A 980 -0.73 1.12 32.84
CA THR A 980 -0.74 -0.11 33.68
C THR A 980 -1.03 -1.33 32.82
N ALA A 981 -0.67 -2.52 33.31
CA ALA A 981 -0.94 -3.76 32.58
C ALA A 981 -1.53 -4.87 33.43
N THR A 982 -2.33 -5.72 32.80
CA THR A 982 -2.65 -7.06 33.31
C THR A 982 -1.71 -8.07 32.68
N VAL A 983 -0.85 -8.71 33.48
CA VAL A 983 0.06 -9.77 33.03
C VAL A 983 -0.55 -11.13 33.38
N VAL A 984 -0.68 -12.01 32.40
CA VAL A 984 -1.20 -13.37 32.58
C VAL A 984 -0.15 -14.38 32.15
N LEU A 985 0.29 -15.23 33.08
CA LEU A 985 1.33 -16.22 32.86
C LEU A 985 0.73 -17.56 32.36
N PRO A 986 1.56 -18.45 31.77
CA PRO A 986 1.08 -19.73 31.23
C PRO A 986 0.41 -20.67 32.24
N ASP A 987 0.67 -20.55 33.53
CA ASP A 987 0.00 -21.32 34.60
C ASP A 987 -1.39 -20.75 34.97
N GLY A 988 -1.82 -19.67 34.30
CA GLY A 988 -3.08 -18.98 34.53
C GLY A 988 -3.04 -17.93 35.63
N SER A 989 -1.90 -17.73 36.30
CA SER A 989 -1.75 -16.64 37.28
C SER A 989 -1.85 -15.28 36.60
N SER A 990 -2.45 -14.31 37.29
CA SER A 990 -2.72 -12.97 36.78
C SER A 990 -2.27 -11.90 37.76
N HIS A 991 -1.59 -10.88 37.25
CA HIS A 991 -0.98 -9.79 38.00
C HIS A 991 -1.42 -8.44 37.44
N GLN A 992 -1.84 -7.52 38.30
CA GLN A 992 -1.96 -6.09 37.96
C GLN A 992 -0.61 -5.43 38.19
N VAL A 993 -0.11 -4.70 37.20
CA VAL A 993 1.29 -4.27 37.15
C VAL A 993 1.38 -2.77 36.85
N ASP A 994 2.12 -2.07 37.70
CA ASP A 994 2.44 -0.65 37.57
C ASP A 994 3.64 -0.40 36.62
N PRO A 995 3.89 0.85 36.19
CA PRO A 995 5.04 1.18 35.34
C PRO A 995 6.38 0.66 35.87
N GLY A 996 7.27 0.25 34.95
CA GLY A 996 8.61 -0.24 35.27
C GLY A 996 8.98 -1.54 34.56
N ALA A 997 10.17 -2.04 34.86
CA ALA A 997 10.65 -3.34 34.39
C ALA A 997 10.33 -4.42 35.43
N HIS A 998 9.80 -5.54 34.95
CA HIS A 998 9.32 -6.65 35.76
C HIS A 998 9.79 -7.98 35.19
N GLN A 999 10.03 -8.96 36.06
CA GLN A 999 10.37 -10.33 35.65
C GLN A 999 9.55 -11.33 36.45
N TRP A 1000 9.01 -12.34 35.75
CA TRP A 1000 8.38 -13.50 36.36
C TRP A 1000 9.13 -14.77 35.96
N THR A 1001 9.14 -15.74 36.86
CA THR A 1001 9.63 -17.09 36.60
C THR A 1001 8.65 -18.08 37.20
N ILE A 1002 8.15 -18.99 36.38
CA ILE A 1002 7.29 -20.11 36.81
C ILE A 1002 7.88 -21.42 36.31
N ASP A 1003 7.63 -22.50 37.03
CA ASP A 1003 7.92 -23.84 36.52
C ASP A 1003 6.96 -24.13 35.37
N LEU A 1004 7.47 -24.56 34.21
CA LEU A 1004 6.59 -25.04 33.16
C LEU A 1004 5.92 -26.31 33.67
N PRO A 1005 4.60 -26.48 33.47
CA PRO A 1005 3.96 -27.73 33.79
C PRO A 1005 4.73 -28.85 33.09
N ILE A 1006 5.24 -29.82 33.85
CA ILE A 1006 5.83 -31.03 33.29
C ILE A 1006 4.71 -31.63 32.45
N PRO A 1007 4.86 -31.78 31.11
CA PRO A 1007 3.85 -32.44 30.33
C PRO A 1007 3.60 -33.80 30.97
N PRO A 1008 2.34 -34.23 31.20
CA PRO A 1008 2.08 -35.56 31.71
C PRO A 1008 2.86 -36.53 30.82
N ARG A 1009 3.73 -37.35 31.43
CA ARG A 1009 4.50 -38.35 30.70
C ARG A 1009 3.53 -39.24 29.93
N THR A 1010 3.28 -38.93 28.66
CA THR A 1010 2.90 -39.93 27.68
C THR A 1010 4.15 -40.77 27.53
N SER A 1011 4.12 -41.97 28.08
CA SER A 1011 5.12 -43.00 27.83
C SER A 1011 5.08 -43.38 26.35
N GLN A 1012 5.73 -42.57 25.51
CA GLN A 1012 6.26 -43.06 24.24
C GLN A 1012 7.50 -43.88 24.59
N ILE A 1013 7.38 -45.19 24.44
CA ILE A 1013 8.53 -46.08 24.33
C ILE A 1013 9.16 -45.75 22.99
N LEU A 1014 10.22 -44.94 23.01
CA LEU A 1014 11.18 -44.86 21.92
C LEU A 1014 12.06 -46.10 22.02
N LEU A 1015 11.94 -47.00 21.04
CA LEU A 1015 12.99 -47.97 20.74
C LEU A 1015 14.07 -47.18 19.98
N GLU A 1016 15.13 -46.78 20.69
CA GLU A 1016 16.38 -46.37 20.06
C GLU A 1016 17.08 -47.63 19.56
N ASP A 1017 17.25 -47.74 18.24
CA ASP A 1017 18.27 -48.60 17.64
C ASP A 1017 19.62 -47.90 17.80
N ASP A 1018 20.53 -48.53 18.55
CA ASP A 1018 21.95 -48.16 18.56
C ASP A 1018 22.77 -49.42 18.17
N PHE A 1019 23.27 -49.41 16.95
CA PHE A 1019 24.28 -50.35 16.44
C PHE A 1019 25.66 -49.87 16.91
N ASP A 1020 26.31 -50.56 17.85
CA ASP A 1020 27.61 -51.23 17.63
C ASP A 1020 28.30 -51.72 18.93
N SER A 1021 28.81 -52.95 18.83
CA SER A 1021 29.98 -53.52 19.53
C SER A 1021 29.83 -54.17 20.94
N PRO A 1022 30.51 -55.32 21.17
CA PRO A 1022 30.16 -56.30 22.18
C PRO A 1022 31.07 -56.24 23.41
N ASN A 1023 30.52 -56.24 24.62
CA ASN A 1023 31.09 -56.96 25.77
C ASN A 1023 30.20 -56.89 27.01
N TYR A 1024 29.65 -58.06 27.34
CA TYR A 1024 29.61 -58.64 28.69
C TYR A 1024 28.66 -58.08 29.78
N ARG A 1025 27.83 -59.04 30.25
CA ARG A 1025 27.28 -59.29 31.60
C ARG A 1025 26.00 -58.57 32.03
N ALA A 1026 24.90 -59.32 31.94
CA ALA A 1026 23.78 -59.25 32.88
C ALA A 1026 23.83 -60.45 33.85
N GLU A 1027 24.03 -60.15 35.14
CA GLU A 1027 23.48 -60.87 36.30
C GLU A 1027 22.56 -59.83 36.99
N ALA A 1028 21.40 -60.10 37.57
CA ALA A 1028 20.54 -61.26 37.70
C ALA A 1028 19.18 -60.77 38.28
N PHE A 1029 18.20 -61.69 38.30
CA PHE A 1029 16.93 -61.72 39.06
C PHE A 1029 15.75 -60.87 38.53
N ASN A 1030 14.51 -61.38 38.40
CA ASN A 1030 13.95 -62.72 38.64
C ASN A 1030 12.60 -62.79 37.89
N ASP A 1031 12.45 -63.72 36.96
CA ASP A 1031 11.14 -64.09 36.42
C ASP A 1031 10.46 -65.14 37.30
N THR A 1032 9.14 -65.02 37.39
CA THR A 1032 8.26 -66.19 37.40
C THR A 1032 7.19 -65.96 36.34
N LEU A 1033 7.25 -66.72 35.26
CA LEU A 1033 6.09 -67.36 34.62
C LEU A 1033 6.59 -68.44 33.64
N ASP A 1034 5.93 -69.60 33.72
CA ASP A 1034 6.22 -70.87 33.06
C ASP A 1034 6.11 -70.85 31.53
N VAL A 1035 6.88 -71.73 30.87
CA VAL A 1035 6.76 -72.08 29.45
C VAL A 1035 6.51 -73.59 29.32
N ASP A 1036 5.61 -73.99 28.42
CA ASP A 1036 5.34 -75.39 28.06
C ASP A 1036 6.26 -75.90 26.94
N GLN A 1037 6.32 -77.23 26.85
CA GLN A 1037 7.29 -78.04 26.13
C GLN A 1037 6.85 -78.37 24.70
N SER A 1038 7.53 -77.84 23.69
CA SER A 1038 7.61 -78.52 22.37
C SER A 1038 8.73 -78.03 21.44
N GLY A 1039 9.92 -77.76 22.01
CA GLY A 1039 11.10 -77.29 21.27
C GLY A 1039 11.25 -77.79 19.83
N ALA A 1040 11.04 -76.88 18.87
CA ALA A 1040 11.45 -76.98 17.48
C ALA A 1040 11.64 -75.56 16.90
N LEU A 1041 12.81 -75.29 16.34
CA LEU A 1041 13.12 -74.07 15.59
C LEU A 1041 12.63 -74.21 14.14
N ALA A 1042 11.93 -73.18 13.63
CA ALA A 1042 11.59 -73.00 12.22
C ALA A 1042 11.54 -71.49 11.87
N PRO A 1043 11.67 -71.11 10.58
CA PRO A 1043 12.38 -69.92 10.12
C PRO A 1043 11.55 -68.63 10.18
N SER A 1044 12.22 -67.50 10.38
CA SER A 1044 11.64 -66.15 10.33
C SER A 1044 10.88 -65.88 9.02
N PRO A 1045 9.73 -65.22 9.13
CA PRO A 1045 9.50 -63.99 8.37
C PRO A 1045 9.01 -62.86 9.30
N TYR A 1046 9.40 -61.64 8.96
CA TYR A 1046 9.13 -60.42 9.72
C TYR A 1046 7.63 -60.21 9.97
N THR A 1047 7.27 -59.97 11.23
CA THR A 1047 5.92 -59.57 11.67
C THR A 1047 5.91 -58.06 11.87
N ILE A 1048 4.98 -57.33 11.23
CA ILE A 1048 4.75 -55.90 11.47
C ILE A 1048 3.49 -55.80 12.32
N THR A 1049 3.60 -55.22 13.53
CA THR A 1049 2.48 -55.04 14.45
C THR A 1049 2.05 -53.58 14.46
N THR A 1050 0.77 -53.31 14.23
CA THR A 1050 0.12 -52.04 14.62
C THR A 1050 -1.21 -52.34 15.30
N ALA A 1051 -1.44 -51.70 16.45
CA ALA A 1051 -2.68 -51.65 17.23
C ALA A 1051 -3.61 -52.89 17.17
N GLY A 1052 -3.11 -54.05 17.61
CA GLY A 1052 -3.96 -55.12 18.17
C GLY A 1052 -4.50 -56.20 17.23
N GLU A 1053 -4.10 -56.26 15.95
CA GLU A 1053 -4.42 -57.38 15.05
C GLU A 1053 -3.18 -57.86 14.27
N ASP A 1054 -3.06 -59.17 14.07
CA ASP A 1054 -1.99 -59.80 13.29
C ASP A 1054 -2.37 -59.82 11.80
N TRP A 1055 -1.54 -59.18 10.95
CA TRP A 1055 -1.74 -59.13 9.50
C TRP A 1055 -0.70 -60.00 8.79
N GLN A 1056 -1.15 -60.85 7.86
CA GLN A 1056 -0.25 -61.63 7.00
C GLN A 1056 -0.17 -61.01 5.60
N ALA A 1057 1.06 -60.77 5.15
CA ALA A 1057 1.34 -60.33 3.79
C ALA A 1057 1.49 -61.53 2.85
N GLN A 1058 0.72 -61.55 1.76
CA GLN A 1058 0.85 -62.55 0.70
C GLN A 1058 1.11 -61.88 -0.65
N HIS A 1059 1.93 -62.51 -1.48
CA HIS A 1059 2.16 -62.07 -2.86
C HIS A 1059 1.03 -62.57 -3.76
N GLY A 1060 0.33 -61.64 -4.41
CA GLY A 1060 -0.62 -61.96 -5.48
C GLY A 1060 0.10 -62.27 -6.80
N ASN A 1061 -0.56 -63.03 -7.69
CA ASN A 1061 -0.02 -63.47 -9.00
C ASN A 1061 0.23 -62.35 -10.05
N GLY A 1062 0.37 -61.10 -9.62
CA GLY A 1062 0.59 -59.93 -10.48
C GLY A 1062 1.56 -58.87 -9.93
N GLY A 1063 2.28 -59.15 -8.83
CA GLY A 1063 3.21 -58.19 -8.22
C GLY A 1063 2.59 -57.23 -7.19
N GLU A 1064 1.33 -57.44 -6.82
CA GLU A 1064 0.66 -56.73 -5.73
C GLU A 1064 0.90 -57.40 -4.37
N LEU A 1065 0.93 -56.59 -3.30
CA LEU A 1065 1.00 -57.04 -1.91
C LEU A 1065 -0.41 -57.02 -1.31
N ILE A 1066 -0.89 -58.17 -0.83
CA ILE A 1066 -2.22 -58.30 -0.21
C ILE A 1066 -2.03 -58.50 1.30
N LEU A 1067 -2.67 -57.65 2.11
CA LEU A 1067 -2.70 -57.78 3.56
C LEU A 1067 -4.03 -58.40 3.99
N VAL A 1068 -3.96 -59.53 4.70
CA VAL A 1068 -5.14 -60.26 5.20
C VAL A 1068 -5.10 -60.27 6.73
N GLY A 1069 -6.16 -59.75 7.34
CA GLY A 1069 -6.39 -59.81 8.79
C GLY A 1069 -7.34 -60.95 9.17
N ASP A 1070 -7.29 -61.40 10.42
CA ASP A 1070 -8.05 -62.57 10.93
C ASP A 1070 -9.58 -62.41 10.85
N ALA A 1071 -10.11 -61.21 10.62
CA ALA A 1071 -11.54 -60.93 10.44
C ALA A 1071 -12.06 -61.03 8.98
N GLY A 1072 -11.20 -61.36 8.00
CA GLY A 1072 -11.61 -61.61 6.61
C GLY A 1072 -11.74 -60.37 5.70
N TYR A 1073 -11.17 -59.24 6.08
CA TYR A 1073 -11.08 -58.04 5.22
C TYR A 1073 -9.78 -58.07 4.39
N ALA A 1074 -9.86 -57.66 3.12
CA ALA A 1074 -8.71 -57.58 2.22
C ALA A 1074 -8.51 -56.13 1.77
N ALA A 1075 -7.29 -55.61 1.87
CA ALA A 1075 -6.87 -54.33 1.29
C ALA A 1075 -5.86 -54.56 0.16
N THR A 1076 -6.05 -53.86 -0.97
CA THR A 1076 -5.17 -53.92 -2.14
C THR A 1076 -4.40 -52.60 -2.30
N ALA A 1077 -3.07 -52.68 -2.36
CA ALA A 1077 -2.20 -51.55 -2.69
C ALA A 1077 -1.67 -51.71 -4.12
N ALA A 1078 -1.95 -50.75 -5.01
CA ALA A 1078 -1.38 -50.69 -6.35
C ALA A 1078 -0.12 -49.80 -6.35
N LEU A 1079 1.00 -50.35 -6.82
CA LEU A 1079 2.23 -49.59 -7.06
C LEU A 1079 2.13 -48.89 -8.43
N ASN A 1080 2.05 -47.56 -8.46
CA ASN A 1080 2.27 -46.80 -9.68
C ASN A 1080 3.77 -46.83 -10.02
N GLN A 1081 4.16 -47.54 -11.09
CA GLN A 1081 5.43 -47.34 -11.80
C GLN A 1081 5.28 -46.05 -12.64
N ASP A 1082 6.21 -45.10 -12.66
CA ASP A 1082 7.56 -45.21 -13.22
C ASP A 1082 8.54 -44.22 -12.57
N PHE A 1083 9.64 -44.71 -11.97
CA PHE A 1083 10.88 -43.93 -11.86
C PHE A 1083 12.07 -44.88 -11.98
N ALA A 1084 12.77 -44.79 -13.11
CA ALA A 1084 14.10 -45.38 -13.28
C ALA A 1084 15.14 -44.40 -12.73
N LEU A 1085 15.87 -44.80 -11.68
CA LEU A 1085 17.10 -44.13 -11.26
C LEU A 1085 18.31 -45.04 -11.53
N PRO A 1086 19.42 -44.51 -12.06
CA PRO A 1086 20.59 -45.30 -12.44
C PRO A 1086 21.36 -45.80 -11.22
N ALA A 1087 21.96 -46.97 -11.37
CA ALA A 1087 22.70 -47.67 -10.33
C ALA A 1087 23.90 -46.85 -9.83
N ASN A 1088 24.05 -46.87 -8.50
CA ASN A 1088 25.19 -46.43 -7.70
C ASN A 1088 25.16 -44.95 -7.30
N GLU A 1089 24.47 -44.64 -6.19
CA GLU A 1089 25.05 -44.14 -4.93
C GLU A 1089 23.94 -43.63 -3.97
N PHE A 1090 24.17 -43.88 -2.67
CA PHE A 1090 23.46 -43.40 -1.46
C PHE A 1090 22.26 -44.20 -0.89
N ASP A 1091 22.46 -44.66 0.35
CA ASP A 1091 21.44 -45.02 1.33
C ASP A 1091 20.52 -43.82 1.59
N LEU A 1092 19.24 -43.97 1.27
CA LEU A 1092 18.16 -43.10 1.76
C LEU A 1092 17.05 -43.97 2.35
N PRO A 1093 16.47 -43.61 3.51
CA PRO A 1093 15.30 -44.31 4.03
C PRO A 1093 14.08 -43.99 3.16
N LEU A 1094 13.47 -45.02 2.58
CA LEU A 1094 12.27 -44.91 1.76
C LEU A 1094 11.05 -44.85 2.68
N SER A 1095 10.39 -43.69 2.79
CA SER A 1095 9.09 -43.56 3.46
C SER A 1095 7.96 -43.72 2.43
N ILE A 1096 7.20 -44.80 2.54
CA ILE A 1096 6.03 -45.11 1.68
C ILE A 1096 4.76 -44.67 2.41
N GLN A 1097 3.97 -43.78 1.80
CA GLN A 1097 2.58 -43.52 2.22
C GLN A 1097 1.64 -44.54 1.57
N VAL A 1098 0.76 -45.13 2.36
CA VAL A 1098 -0.30 -46.04 1.90
C VAL A 1098 -1.65 -45.44 2.23
N ASP A 1099 -2.48 -45.21 1.20
CA ASP A 1099 -3.89 -44.83 1.36
C ASP A 1099 -4.74 -46.07 1.65
N VAL A 1100 -5.37 -46.13 2.81
CA VAL A 1100 -6.32 -47.19 3.18
C VAL A 1100 -7.74 -46.71 2.90
N ARG A 1101 -8.42 -47.33 1.93
CA ARG A 1101 -9.86 -47.16 1.74
C ARG A 1101 -10.60 -48.32 2.38
N LEU A 1102 -11.46 -48.02 3.36
CA LEU A 1102 -12.44 -48.98 3.87
C LEU A 1102 -13.57 -49.10 2.83
N ALA A 1103 -13.91 -50.33 2.43
CA ALA A 1103 -15.07 -50.60 1.58
C ALA A 1103 -16.28 -50.95 2.47
N ASP A 1104 -17.38 -50.21 2.25
CA ASP A 1104 -18.74 -50.26 2.83
C ASP A 1104 -18.95 -50.80 4.26
#